data_AF-A0A9W6TZM3-F1
#
_entry.id   AF-A0A9W6TZM3-F1
#
_cell.length_a   1.000
_cell.length_b   1.000
_cell.length_c   1.000
_cell.angle_alpha   90.00
_cell.angle_beta   90.00
_cell.angle_gamma   90.00
#
_symmetry.space_group_name_H-M   'P 1'
#
loop_
_entity.id
_entity.type
_entity.pdbx_description
1 polymer ?
#
loop_
_entity_poly.entity_id
_entity_poly.type
_entity_poly.pdbx_seq_one_letter_code
_entity_poly.pdbx_strand_id
1 'polypeptide(L)'
;MVVVERDPVPDSAIATKEDDKRSAFGESSPIKFLLRSSLKPDTSVKVSKGKSVAIVNDGQSGSYSSGIVSFDCSASLNGSQGYASLKDAYIVLPYVVSMKNTHATTATGVANRYALGLKCNVANVVDEVKVYLNGKSIITPSEYKQLWSNVRAMAELTTAEVEKRGADMLLYPDDWESTKFNTTTNAYGDGYSNNNVYGSHALSLDSTTLEHSKPNTGFIRRVLNNPPEVAALSDLTDGPPSLGVSSSQAIAQMRGTGAFKKGADGNAGSTIGEWFYMLKIRLVDLHPIFAELDLVGNPQLKLELKVQTGYSDIAIVGAAGGSARTMSLTSTTLVAGSICPVMLASANYVTGGTQADPMYSVIGTVTTTGSIRVAWGTIHNSITTLATSGSYFPFTQARLMLPFYDIANPTAIVSKPMKTIKYLDCYSEMVEDAADIGMITTNKTFSVQIASSHMNVRYVALLPFANTKSGNYAASITTPQFASPFDSAPWTMQPGSSIRDFQVQVGNKNVFQDVHSYDWMTFLDEFSKIGAVNGDLSREISNGLIGIDKWQTAQRILVADCSRVSDVDVPQSIKVSGTNIATQGTNFLVLHKSKTIEEVCSSDPGYCRWLLNQKTIIGDDSDIAKFLKDKFENDDGSLLLTWGKYKNRTIKQIQAADPHYIEWLKKNEFVQTKCLSLKLKSMHFWHKLI
;
A
#
# COMPACT_ATOMS: atom_id res chain seq x y z
N MET A 1 -23.78 -23.98 -13.50
CA MET A 1 -23.55 -25.42 -13.77
C MET A 1 -23.20 -25.50 -15.26
N VAL A 2 -21.96 -25.84 -15.63
CA VAL A 2 -21.54 -25.81 -17.04
C VAL A 2 -20.96 -27.17 -17.41
N VAL A 3 -21.71 -27.88 -18.26
CA VAL A 3 -21.34 -29.09 -18.98
C VAL A 3 -21.21 -28.69 -20.46
N VAL A 4 -20.24 -29.24 -21.18
CA VAL A 4 -19.87 -28.84 -22.55
C VAL A 4 -19.94 -30.05 -23.49
N GLU A 5 -20.73 -29.97 -24.57
CA GLU A 5 -20.58 -30.74 -25.82
C GLU A 5 -20.98 -29.89 -27.06
N ARG A 6 -20.69 -30.38 -28.27
CA ARG A 6 -20.11 -29.67 -29.45
C ARG A 6 -20.98 -29.64 -30.74
N ASP A 7 -20.91 -28.50 -31.45
CA ASP A 7 -21.01 -28.20 -32.93
C ASP A 7 -22.30 -28.54 -33.74
N PRO A 8 -22.60 -27.91 -34.93
CA PRO A 8 -21.74 -27.12 -35.85
C PRO A 8 -22.29 -25.77 -36.42
N VAL A 9 -21.44 -25.12 -37.22
CA VAL A 9 -21.50 -23.80 -37.92
C VAL A 9 -22.50 -23.78 -39.11
N PRO A 10 -22.95 -22.61 -39.61
CA PRO A 10 -22.43 -22.15 -40.91
C PRO A 10 -22.18 -20.63 -41.09
N ASP A 11 -21.08 -20.37 -41.79
CA ASP A 11 -20.77 -19.41 -42.87
C ASP A 11 -21.02 -17.89 -42.84
N SER A 12 -19.88 -17.22 -43.13
CA SER A 12 -19.66 -16.11 -44.06
C SER A 12 -19.92 -14.67 -43.59
N ALA A 13 -18.83 -13.90 -43.46
CA ALA A 13 -18.71 -12.58 -44.10
C ALA A 13 -17.22 -12.17 -44.19
N ILE A 14 -16.87 -11.74 -45.39
CA ILE A 14 -15.56 -11.34 -45.89
C ILE A 14 -15.24 -9.92 -45.40
N ALA A 15 -14.03 -9.70 -44.87
CA ALA A 15 -13.41 -8.38 -44.84
C ALA A 15 -11.88 -8.49 -45.01
N THR A 16 -11.45 -8.01 -46.16
CA THR A 16 -10.13 -7.65 -46.69
C THR A 16 -8.91 -7.69 -45.76
N LYS A 17 -7.90 -8.43 -46.20
CA LYS A 17 -6.50 -8.46 -45.74
C LYS A 17 -5.76 -7.21 -46.24
N GLU A 18 -5.24 -6.37 -45.33
CA GLU A 18 -4.13 -5.46 -45.68
C GLU A 18 -3.17 -5.05 -44.54
N ASP A 19 -3.22 -5.65 -43.34
CA ASP A 19 -2.37 -5.22 -42.20
C ASP A 19 -1.22 -6.17 -41.79
N ASP A 20 -1.00 -7.28 -42.50
CA ASP A 20 -0.21 -8.41 -41.97
C ASP A 20 1.31 -8.37 -42.25
N LYS A 21 1.93 -7.19 -42.39
CA LYS A 21 3.40 -7.07 -42.64
C LYS A 21 4.19 -6.16 -41.71
N ARG A 22 3.68 -5.82 -40.51
CA ARG A 22 4.47 -5.13 -39.46
C ARG A 22 4.37 -5.81 -38.09
N SER A 23 4.78 -7.07 -37.99
CA SER A 23 4.95 -7.76 -36.70
C SER A 23 6.27 -8.54 -36.63
N ALA A 24 7.37 -7.83 -36.43
CA ALA A 24 8.67 -8.43 -36.09
C ALA A 24 9.50 -7.60 -35.09
N PHE A 25 8.88 -6.64 -34.38
CA PHE A 25 9.55 -5.86 -33.34
C PHE A 25 8.68 -5.78 -32.07
N GLY A 26 9.19 -6.40 -31.01
CA GLY A 26 8.93 -6.18 -29.58
C GLY A 26 7.54 -5.78 -29.11
N GLU A 27 6.84 -6.70 -28.45
CA GLU A 27 5.53 -6.49 -27.82
C GLU A 27 5.55 -5.72 -26.46
N SER A 28 6.63 -5.03 -26.09
CA SER A 28 6.81 -4.47 -24.73
C SER A 28 6.97 -2.94 -24.64
N SER A 29 6.30 -2.15 -25.50
CA SER A 29 6.37 -0.68 -25.39
C SER A 29 5.40 -0.10 -24.33
N PRO A 30 5.85 0.79 -23.42
CA PRO A 30 5.02 1.53 -22.45
C PRO A 30 3.84 2.26 -23.09
N ILE A 31 4.02 2.74 -24.32
CA ILE A 31 3.02 3.48 -25.10
C ILE A 31 1.80 2.60 -25.39
N LYS A 32 2.00 1.31 -25.72
CA LYS A 32 0.87 0.40 -26.00
C LYS A 32 0.11 0.00 -24.74
N PHE A 33 0.75 -0.02 -23.57
CA PHE A 33 0.05 -0.27 -22.31
C PHE A 33 -0.76 0.95 -21.87
N LEU A 34 -0.18 2.16 -21.92
CA LEU A 34 -0.91 3.41 -21.65
C LEU A 34 -2.08 3.57 -22.62
N LEU A 35 -1.84 3.30 -23.91
CA LEU A 35 -2.88 3.29 -24.93
C LEU A 35 -3.94 2.21 -24.67
N ARG A 36 -3.57 1.00 -24.26
CA ARG A 36 -4.58 -0.02 -23.89
C ARG A 36 -5.34 0.33 -22.63
N SER A 37 -4.70 1.00 -21.66
CA SER A 37 -5.33 1.47 -20.43
C SER A 37 -6.31 2.61 -20.71
N SER A 38 -5.96 3.54 -21.61
CA SER A 38 -6.85 4.63 -22.04
C SER A 38 -7.94 4.15 -23.00
N LEU A 39 -7.69 3.07 -23.75
CA LEU A 39 -8.66 2.40 -24.62
C LEU A 39 -9.43 1.28 -23.92
N LYS A 40 -9.25 1.04 -22.61
CA LYS A 40 -10.17 0.15 -21.87
C LYS A 40 -11.54 0.81 -21.98
N PRO A 41 -12.54 0.17 -22.62
CA PRO A 41 -13.87 0.73 -22.63
C PRO A 41 -14.33 0.76 -21.17
N ASP A 42 -14.43 1.95 -20.60
CA ASP A 42 -15.11 2.14 -19.33
C ASP A 42 -16.57 1.79 -19.63
N THR A 43 -16.98 0.57 -19.27
CA THR A 43 -18.35 0.14 -19.47
C THR A 43 -19.18 1.03 -18.57
N SER A 44 -19.75 2.09 -19.15
CA SER A 44 -20.76 2.90 -18.49
C SER A 44 -21.91 1.96 -18.12
N VAL A 45 -21.89 1.48 -16.87
CA VAL A 45 -22.92 0.61 -16.35
C VAL A 45 -24.17 1.45 -16.32
N LYS A 46 -25.10 1.20 -17.24
CA LYS A 46 -26.46 1.75 -17.14
C LYS A 46 -27.09 1.10 -15.91
N VAL A 47 -27.00 1.79 -14.77
CA VAL A 47 -27.69 1.45 -13.53
C VAL A 47 -29.17 1.68 -13.77
N SER A 48 -29.89 0.66 -14.22
CA SER A 48 -31.28 0.82 -14.69
C SER A 48 -32.30 0.87 -13.57
N LYS A 49 -31.94 0.46 -12.33
CA LYS A 49 -32.90 0.29 -11.23
C LYS A 49 -32.44 0.69 -9.83
N GLY A 50 -31.13 0.84 -9.57
CA GLY A 50 -30.63 1.38 -8.30
C GLY A 50 -29.35 0.70 -7.79
N LYS A 51 -28.76 1.29 -6.73
CA LYS A 51 -27.64 0.76 -5.95
C LYS A 51 -28.19 0.26 -4.61
N SER A 52 -27.92 -0.99 -4.27
CA SER A 52 -28.13 -1.52 -2.91
C SER A 52 -26.77 -1.80 -2.26
N VAL A 53 -26.70 -1.84 -0.94
CA VAL A 53 -25.45 -2.15 -0.22
C VAL A 53 -25.72 -3.31 0.73
N ALA A 54 -25.02 -4.43 0.50
CA ALA A 54 -25.00 -5.54 1.43
C ALA A 54 -23.96 -5.27 2.52
N ILE A 55 -24.30 -5.59 3.76
CA ILE A 55 -23.43 -5.44 4.92
C ILE A 55 -22.99 -6.83 5.37
N VAL A 56 -21.69 -7.08 5.34
CA VAL A 56 -21.08 -8.30 5.85
C VAL A 56 -20.34 -7.97 7.14
N ASN A 57 -20.82 -8.50 8.27
CA ASN A 57 -20.13 -8.39 9.54
C ASN A 57 -18.90 -9.31 9.56
N ASP A 58 -17.90 -8.95 10.34
CA ASP A 58 -16.69 -9.74 10.50
C ASP A 58 -16.91 -11.01 11.36
N GLY A 59 -16.02 -11.98 11.21
CA GLY A 59 -16.08 -13.26 11.93
C GLY A 59 -15.69 -13.21 13.41
N GLN A 60 -15.08 -12.12 13.88
CA GLN A 60 -14.55 -12.04 15.25
C GLN A 60 -15.59 -11.63 16.28
N SER A 61 -16.77 -11.18 15.84
CA SER A 61 -17.90 -10.84 16.70
C SER A 61 -17.55 -9.85 17.84
N GLY A 62 -16.58 -8.96 17.62
CA GLY A 62 -16.13 -7.97 18.62
C GLY A 62 -14.87 -8.35 19.41
N SER A 63 -14.25 -9.52 19.15
CA SER A 63 -13.04 -9.99 19.85
C SER A 63 -11.81 -9.98 18.93
N TYR A 64 -10.98 -8.95 19.04
CA TYR A 64 -9.85 -8.73 18.11
C TYR A 64 -8.47 -8.95 18.73
N SER A 65 -8.33 -9.85 19.71
CA SER A 65 -7.07 -10.05 20.45
C SER A 65 -5.88 -10.46 19.57
N SER A 66 -6.13 -11.05 18.40
CA SER A 66 -5.11 -11.41 17.41
C SER A 66 -4.75 -10.27 16.44
N GLY A 67 -5.46 -9.13 16.49
CA GLY A 67 -5.39 -8.06 15.50
C GLY A 67 -5.97 -8.44 14.13
N ILE A 68 -6.55 -9.63 13.97
CA ILE A 68 -7.09 -10.12 12.70
C ILE A 68 -8.56 -9.73 12.57
N VAL A 69 -8.95 -9.22 11.40
CA VAL A 69 -10.34 -8.95 11.00
C VAL A 69 -10.64 -9.77 9.74
N SER A 70 -11.61 -10.66 9.81
CA SER A 70 -11.95 -11.57 8.70
C SER A 70 -13.39 -11.40 8.25
N PHE A 71 -13.60 -11.31 6.94
CA PHE A 71 -14.91 -11.25 6.29
C PHE A 71 -15.10 -12.47 5.40
N ASP A 72 -16.19 -13.20 5.59
CA ASP A 72 -16.60 -14.30 4.70
C ASP A 72 -17.92 -13.94 4.01
N CYS A 73 -17.84 -13.70 2.71
CA CYS A 73 -18.99 -13.32 1.90
C CYS A 73 -19.79 -14.52 1.36
N SER A 74 -19.28 -15.75 1.51
CA SER A 74 -19.85 -16.93 0.86
C SER A 74 -21.29 -17.25 1.28
N ALA A 75 -21.61 -17.08 2.56
CA ALA A 75 -22.97 -17.25 3.09
C ALA A 75 -23.69 -15.91 3.31
N SER A 76 -22.94 -14.86 3.63
CA SER A 76 -23.46 -13.55 4.04
C SER A 76 -24.14 -12.76 2.91
N LEU A 77 -23.90 -13.14 1.65
CA LEU A 77 -24.47 -12.49 0.47
C LEU A 77 -25.71 -13.20 -0.09
N ASN A 78 -26.18 -14.29 0.52
CA ASN A 78 -27.36 -15.01 0.10
C ASN A 78 -28.60 -14.09 0.11
N GLY A 79 -29.23 -13.92 -1.05
CA GLY A 79 -30.38 -13.01 -1.23
C GLY A 79 -30.04 -11.63 -1.77
N SER A 80 -28.74 -11.27 -1.89
CA SER A 80 -28.33 -10.05 -2.57
C SER A 80 -28.64 -10.13 -4.08
N GLN A 81 -29.34 -9.12 -4.60
CA GLN A 81 -29.74 -9.05 -6.01
C GLN A 81 -28.80 -8.13 -6.79
N GLY A 82 -28.46 -8.51 -8.03
CA GLY A 82 -27.58 -7.73 -8.92
C GLY A 82 -26.12 -8.17 -8.88
N TYR A 83 -25.21 -7.28 -9.27
CA TYR A 83 -23.78 -7.54 -9.36
C TYR A 83 -22.98 -6.68 -8.39
N ALA A 84 -22.10 -7.31 -7.63
CA ALA A 84 -21.27 -6.64 -6.64
C ALA A 84 -20.11 -5.88 -7.29
N SER A 85 -19.84 -4.67 -6.81
CA SER A 85 -18.66 -3.88 -7.15
C SER A 85 -17.66 -3.91 -6.01
N LEU A 86 -16.56 -4.62 -6.21
CA LEU A 86 -15.44 -4.61 -5.25
C LEU A 86 -14.63 -3.31 -5.33
N LYS A 87 -14.71 -2.59 -6.46
CA LYS A 87 -14.11 -1.26 -6.65
C LYS A 87 -14.74 -0.20 -5.73
N ASP A 88 -16.05 -0.27 -5.52
CA ASP A 88 -16.78 0.69 -4.68
C ASP A 88 -16.98 0.21 -3.23
N ALA A 89 -16.48 -0.99 -2.92
CA ALA A 89 -16.59 -1.59 -1.60
C ALA A 89 -15.63 -0.92 -0.61
N TYR A 90 -16.07 -0.83 0.64
CA TYR A 90 -15.28 -0.26 1.73
C TYR A 90 -15.59 -0.97 3.04
N ILE A 91 -14.61 -0.96 3.93
CA ILE A 91 -14.70 -1.49 5.28
C ILE A 91 -14.98 -0.33 6.22
N VAL A 92 -15.86 -0.54 7.19
CA VAL A 92 -16.01 0.31 8.36
C VAL A 92 -15.41 -0.40 9.56
N LEU A 93 -14.31 0.16 10.09
CA LEU A 93 -13.49 -0.44 11.12
C LEU A 93 -13.52 0.42 12.40
N PRO A 94 -14.05 -0.10 13.52
CA PRO A 94 -13.93 0.53 14.84
C PRO A 94 -12.48 0.45 15.35
N TYR A 95 -11.82 1.60 15.51
CA TYR A 95 -10.42 1.68 15.89
C TYR A 95 -10.24 2.65 17.06
N VAL A 96 -9.48 2.26 18.08
CA VAL A 96 -9.31 3.07 19.31
C VAL A 96 -7.86 3.44 19.50
N VAL A 97 -7.61 4.72 19.73
CA VAL A 97 -6.33 5.23 20.21
C VAL A 97 -6.53 5.82 21.60
N SER A 98 -5.64 5.53 22.54
CA SER A 98 -5.77 5.93 23.93
C SER A 98 -4.45 6.43 24.48
N MET A 99 -4.52 7.43 25.34
CA MET A 99 -3.36 8.05 25.96
C MET A 99 -3.48 7.93 27.49
N LYS A 100 -2.42 7.46 28.16
CA LYS A 100 -2.39 7.21 29.60
C LYS A 100 -1.13 7.80 30.23
N ASN A 101 -1.26 8.43 31.39
CA ASN A 101 -0.12 8.74 32.25
C ASN A 101 0.40 7.43 32.87
N THR A 102 1.59 7.01 32.48
CA THR A 102 2.23 5.80 33.01
C THR A 102 3.20 6.10 34.16
N HIS A 103 3.41 7.38 34.47
CA HIS A 103 4.28 7.78 35.56
C HIS A 103 3.62 7.58 36.92
N ALA A 104 4.44 7.42 37.96
CA ALA A 104 3.99 7.22 39.34
C ALA A 104 3.38 8.49 39.99
N THR A 105 3.41 9.64 39.29
CA THR A 105 2.95 10.93 39.80
C THR A 105 2.13 11.69 38.75
N THR A 106 1.43 12.74 39.16
CA THR A 106 0.74 13.69 38.27
C THR A 106 1.78 14.53 37.51
N ALA A 107 2.32 13.98 36.43
CA ALA A 107 3.27 14.66 35.53
C ALA A 107 2.58 15.28 34.30
N THR A 108 1.26 15.09 34.15
CA THR A 108 0.48 15.45 32.97
C THR A 108 -0.81 16.19 33.32
N GLY A 109 -1.32 16.99 32.40
CA GLY A 109 -2.71 17.41 32.31
C GLY A 109 -3.55 16.45 31.46
N VAL A 110 -4.79 16.84 31.17
CA VAL A 110 -5.74 16.08 30.35
C VAL A 110 -5.55 16.43 28.87
N ALA A 111 -5.56 15.42 27.99
CA ALA A 111 -5.43 15.64 26.56
C ALA A 111 -6.69 16.26 25.96
N ASN A 112 -6.50 17.20 25.04
CA ASN A 112 -7.56 17.64 24.13
C ASN A 112 -7.58 16.78 22.85
N ARG A 113 -8.67 16.83 22.09
CA ARG A 113 -8.81 16.00 20.87
C ARG A 113 -7.75 16.25 19.79
N TYR A 114 -7.03 17.37 19.84
CA TYR A 114 -6.00 17.75 18.88
C TYR A 114 -4.58 17.33 19.31
N ALA A 115 -4.42 16.77 20.51
CA ALA A 115 -3.14 16.28 21.04
C ALA A 115 -2.52 15.14 20.21
N LEU A 116 -3.35 14.43 19.46
CA LEU A 116 -2.96 13.28 18.65
C LEU A 116 -3.85 13.20 17.42
N GLY A 117 -3.33 12.72 16.29
CA GLY A 117 -4.11 12.34 15.11
C GLY A 117 -3.56 11.07 14.47
N LEU A 118 -4.27 10.51 13.49
CA LEU A 118 -3.68 9.46 12.65
C LEU A 118 -2.65 10.07 11.69
N LYS A 119 -1.65 9.26 11.31
CA LYS A 119 -0.74 9.60 10.20
C LYS A 119 -1.53 9.73 8.90
N CYS A 120 -0.96 10.44 7.92
CA CYS A 120 -1.61 10.62 6.63
C CYS A 120 -1.91 9.26 6.00
N ASN A 121 -3.15 9.08 5.53
CA ASN A 121 -3.69 7.86 4.95
C ASN A 121 -4.07 6.80 6.01
N VAL A 122 -5.38 6.56 6.14
CA VAL A 122 -5.96 5.54 7.01
C VAL A 122 -5.51 4.12 6.68
N ALA A 123 -5.05 3.85 5.45
CA ALA A 123 -4.51 2.54 5.08
C ALA A 123 -3.34 2.08 5.97
N ASN A 124 -2.66 3.01 6.66
CA ASN A 124 -1.59 2.72 7.62
C ASN A 124 -2.04 1.89 8.83
N VAL A 125 -3.35 1.80 9.12
CA VAL A 125 -3.81 0.92 10.22
C VAL A 125 -3.83 -0.56 9.81
N VAL A 126 -3.73 -0.87 8.51
CA VAL A 126 -3.75 -2.24 7.98
C VAL A 126 -2.32 -2.66 7.65
N ASP A 127 -1.81 -3.66 8.36
CA ASP A 127 -0.46 -4.20 8.22
C ASP A 127 -0.39 -5.18 7.04
N GLU A 128 -1.30 -6.15 6.98
CA GLU A 128 -1.34 -7.18 5.94
C GLU A 128 -2.76 -7.40 5.43
N VAL A 129 -2.87 -7.86 4.18
CA VAL A 129 -4.15 -8.21 3.55
C VAL A 129 -4.01 -9.55 2.84
N LYS A 130 -4.96 -10.45 3.09
CA LYS A 130 -5.12 -11.70 2.37
C LYS A 130 -6.47 -11.73 1.69
N VAL A 131 -6.49 -12.14 0.43
CA VAL A 131 -7.72 -12.21 -0.36
C VAL A 131 -7.84 -13.57 -0.97
N TYR A 132 -8.97 -14.21 -0.71
CA TYR A 132 -9.40 -15.41 -1.40
C TYR A 132 -10.65 -15.09 -2.22
N LEU A 133 -10.70 -15.57 -3.46
CA LEU A 133 -11.88 -15.47 -4.29
C LEU A 133 -12.17 -16.83 -4.90
N ASN A 134 -13.40 -17.31 -4.74
CA ASN A 134 -13.83 -18.62 -5.23
C ASN A 134 -12.91 -19.76 -4.72
N GLY A 135 -12.47 -19.67 -3.47
CA GLY A 135 -11.60 -20.66 -2.82
C GLY A 135 -10.12 -20.61 -3.20
N LYS A 136 -9.69 -19.67 -4.06
CA LYS A 136 -8.29 -19.50 -4.45
C LYS A 136 -7.67 -18.28 -3.78
N SER A 137 -6.45 -18.40 -3.28
CA SER A 137 -5.66 -17.26 -2.81
C SER A 137 -5.29 -16.37 -3.99
N ILE A 138 -5.54 -15.07 -3.89
CA ILE A 138 -5.11 -14.07 -4.88
C ILE A 138 -4.06 -13.13 -4.30
N ILE A 139 -4.25 -12.68 -3.06
CA ILE A 139 -3.25 -11.84 -2.36
C ILE A 139 -2.71 -12.64 -1.20
N THR A 140 -1.39 -12.79 -1.18
CA THR A 140 -0.64 -13.33 -0.05
C THR A 140 -0.18 -12.19 0.87
N PRO A 141 -0.03 -12.45 2.18
CA PRO A 141 0.50 -11.44 3.10
C PRO A 141 1.91 -11.02 2.66
N SER A 142 2.19 -9.72 2.76
CA SER A 142 3.49 -9.12 2.45
C SER A 142 3.82 -8.05 3.48
N GLU A 143 5.09 -7.93 3.84
CA GLU A 143 5.56 -6.86 4.72
C GLU A 143 5.51 -5.49 4.02
N TYR A 144 5.66 -4.41 4.78
CA TYR A 144 5.75 -3.02 4.28
C TYR A 144 4.61 -2.55 3.35
N LYS A 145 3.47 -3.23 3.36
CA LYS A 145 2.29 -2.91 2.54
C LYS A 145 1.83 -1.45 2.68
N GLN A 146 1.96 -0.93 3.89
CA GLN A 146 1.55 0.43 4.23
C GLN A 146 2.34 1.45 3.43
N LEU A 147 3.64 1.26 3.23
CA LEU A 147 4.47 2.13 2.39
C LEU A 147 4.00 2.12 0.95
N TRP A 148 3.75 0.94 0.38
CA TRP A 148 3.23 0.83 -0.98
C TRP A 148 1.89 1.56 -1.16
N SER A 149 1.00 1.43 -0.18
CA SER A 149 -0.31 2.10 -0.19
C SER A 149 -0.16 3.63 -0.21
N ASN A 150 0.85 4.18 0.47
CA ASN A 150 1.16 5.60 0.45
C ASN A 150 1.81 6.06 -0.86
N VAL A 151 2.75 5.29 -1.42
CA VAL A 151 3.35 5.60 -2.74
C VAL A 151 2.27 5.67 -3.81
N ARG A 152 1.32 4.71 -3.82
CA ARG A 152 0.17 4.74 -4.72
C ARG A 152 -0.69 5.98 -4.49
N ALA A 153 -1.02 6.28 -3.24
CA ALA A 153 -1.82 7.45 -2.93
C ALA A 153 -1.15 8.76 -3.39
N MET A 154 0.17 8.89 -3.23
CA MET A 154 0.95 10.04 -3.68
C MET A 154 0.93 10.22 -5.20
N ALA A 155 1.01 9.12 -5.96
CA ALA A 155 1.12 9.16 -7.41
C ALA A 155 -0.24 9.13 -8.14
N GLU A 156 -1.24 8.43 -7.60
CA GLU A 156 -2.50 8.15 -8.30
C GLU A 156 -3.66 9.07 -7.88
N LEU A 157 -3.69 9.56 -6.64
CA LEU A 157 -4.81 10.39 -6.19
C LEU A 157 -4.73 11.81 -6.76
N THR A 158 -5.90 12.43 -6.90
CA THR A 158 -6.03 13.81 -7.33
C THR A 158 -6.45 14.71 -6.18
N THR A 159 -6.16 16.00 -6.29
CA THR A 159 -6.57 17.01 -5.30
C THR A 159 -8.09 17.06 -5.15
N ALA A 160 -8.85 16.84 -6.21
CA ALA A 160 -10.31 16.78 -6.18
C ALA A 160 -10.85 15.58 -5.38
N GLU A 161 -10.15 14.43 -5.42
CA GLU A 161 -10.52 13.27 -4.61
C GLU A 161 -10.21 13.53 -3.13
N VAL A 162 -9.08 14.17 -2.83
CA VAL A 162 -8.72 14.60 -1.46
C VAL A 162 -9.73 15.60 -0.91
N GLU A 163 -10.21 16.54 -1.72
CA GLU A 163 -11.23 17.50 -1.28
C GLU A 163 -12.55 16.81 -0.92
N LYS A 164 -12.98 15.82 -1.70
CA LYS A 164 -14.24 15.11 -1.48
C LYS A 164 -14.17 14.05 -0.39
N ARG A 165 -13.04 13.36 -0.27
CA ARG A 165 -12.90 12.13 0.54
C ARG A 165 -11.74 12.15 1.54
N GLY A 166 -10.90 13.17 1.52
CA GLY A 166 -9.71 13.26 2.38
C GLY A 166 -10.03 13.17 3.87
N ALA A 167 -11.20 13.66 4.31
CA ALA A 167 -11.65 13.56 5.69
C ALA A 167 -11.94 12.10 6.10
N ASP A 168 -12.60 11.33 5.23
CA ASP A 168 -12.90 9.91 5.46
C ASP A 168 -11.63 9.03 5.38
N MET A 169 -10.71 9.39 4.49
CA MET A 169 -9.42 8.70 4.30
C MET A 169 -8.36 9.13 5.31
N LEU A 170 -8.63 10.19 6.09
CA LEU A 170 -7.63 10.93 6.88
C LEU A 170 -6.33 11.17 6.08
N LEU A 171 -6.50 11.56 4.82
CA LEU A 171 -5.44 11.71 3.85
C LEU A 171 -5.36 13.16 3.42
N TYR A 172 -4.47 13.89 4.09
CA TYR A 172 -4.09 15.25 3.73
C TYR A 172 -2.55 15.28 3.70
N PRO A 173 -1.94 15.55 2.53
CA PRO A 173 -0.50 15.45 2.37
C PRO A 173 0.25 16.30 3.39
N ASP A 174 1.24 15.72 4.07
CA ASP A 174 2.09 16.44 5.00
C ASP A 174 3.01 17.44 4.27
N ASP A 175 3.28 18.55 4.93
CA ASP A 175 4.16 19.59 4.39
C ASP A 175 5.62 19.33 4.74
N TRP A 176 6.51 19.65 3.80
CA TRP A 176 7.96 19.56 3.99
C TRP A 176 8.50 20.72 4.86
N GLU A 177 7.79 21.85 4.90
CA GLU A 177 8.19 23.06 5.62
C GLU A 177 8.06 22.97 7.15
N SER A 178 7.61 21.81 7.67
CA SER A 178 7.50 21.54 9.11
C SER A 178 8.39 20.34 9.53
N THR A 179 9.14 19.74 8.61
CA THR A 179 10.04 18.62 8.95
C THR A 179 11.25 19.11 9.74
N LYS A 180 11.56 18.43 10.84
CA LYS A 180 12.68 18.73 11.75
C LYS A 180 13.43 17.46 12.12
N PHE A 181 14.63 17.62 12.68
CA PHE A 181 15.45 16.53 13.21
C PHE A 181 16.17 16.96 14.49
N ASN A 182 16.07 16.17 15.56
CA ASN A 182 16.78 16.38 16.82
C ASN A 182 17.27 15.05 17.38
N THR A 183 18.56 14.90 17.68
CA THR A 183 19.10 13.67 18.30
C THR A 183 18.86 13.58 19.81
N THR A 184 18.31 14.65 20.41
CA THR A 184 18.02 14.75 21.84
C THR A 184 16.55 15.09 22.08
N THR A 185 16.09 14.87 23.31
CA THR A 185 14.73 15.20 23.75
C THR A 185 14.38 16.66 23.43
N ASN A 186 13.29 16.89 22.71
CA ASN A 186 12.87 18.21 22.25
C ASN A 186 11.34 18.37 22.36
N ALA A 187 10.82 19.59 22.24
CA ALA A 187 9.39 19.88 22.23
C ALA A 187 8.65 19.23 21.05
N TYR A 188 9.34 18.92 19.96
CA TYR A 188 8.77 18.19 18.82
C TYR A 188 8.86 16.67 18.95
N GLY A 189 9.57 16.16 19.96
CA GLY A 189 10.08 14.79 19.99
C GLY A 189 11.54 14.71 19.52
N ASP A 190 12.16 13.57 19.78
CA ASP A 190 13.48 13.21 19.26
C ASP A 190 13.37 12.47 17.91
N GLY A 191 14.48 12.35 17.19
CA GLY A 191 14.54 11.87 15.82
C GLY A 191 13.94 12.87 14.82
N TYR A 192 13.40 12.33 13.74
CA TYR A 192 12.64 13.11 12.76
C TYR A 192 11.25 13.44 13.31
N SER A 193 10.79 14.66 13.06
CA SER A 193 9.47 15.13 13.49
C SER A 193 8.81 16.00 12.43
N ASN A 194 7.48 15.93 12.34
CA ASN A 194 6.66 16.77 11.46
C ASN A 194 5.26 17.03 12.06
N ASN A 195 5.23 17.26 13.36
CA ASN A 195 4.02 17.23 14.20
C ASN A 195 3.62 18.60 14.78
N ASN A 196 4.15 19.68 14.20
CA ASN A 196 3.89 21.06 14.61
C ASN A 196 2.51 21.52 14.11
N VAL A 197 1.67 22.10 14.98
CA VAL A 197 0.28 22.46 14.69
C VAL A 197 0.08 23.99 14.59
N TYR A 198 0.67 24.76 15.49
CA TYR A 198 0.52 26.22 15.58
C TYR A 198 1.79 27.00 15.21
N GLY A 199 2.83 26.33 14.71
CA GLY A 199 4.13 26.91 14.34
C GLY A 199 4.14 28.36 13.84
N SER A 200 5.26 29.07 14.07
CA SER A 200 5.42 30.46 13.63
C SER A 200 5.07 30.62 12.14
N HIS A 201 4.00 31.39 11.86
CA HIS A 201 3.60 31.73 10.49
C HIS A 201 4.52 32.76 9.83
N ALA A 202 5.49 33.31 10.58
CA ALA A 202 6.48 34.23 10.03
C ALA A 202 7.59 33.45 9.32
N LEU A 203 7.88 33.83 8.07
CA LEU A 203 9.09 33.43 7.36
C LEU A 203 10.29 34.07 8.08
N SER A 204 10.99 33.32 8.93
CA SER A 204 12.29 33.75 9.45
C SER A 204 13.35 33.49 8.38
N LEU A 205 13.66 34.51 7.58
CA LEU A 205 14.75 34.49 6.60
C LEU A 205 16.08 34.84 7.30
N ASP A 206 16.45 34.08 8.33
CA ASP A 206 17.71 34.26 9.06
C ASP A 206 18.73 33.22 8.57
N SER A 207 19.94 33.66 8.25
CA SER A 207 21.06 32.82 7.80
C SER A 207 21.57 31.85 8.86
N THR A 208 21.09 31.97 10.11
CA THR A 208 21.54 31.15 11.25
C THR A 208 20.53 30.09 11.70
N THR A 209 19.28 30.12 11.23
CA THR A 209 18.26 29.13 11.58
C THR A 209 17.59 28.55 10.33
N LEU A 210 17.97 27.33 9.93
CA LEU A 210 17.23 26.51 8.95
C LEU A 210 15.89 25.98 9.50
N GLU A 211 15.35 26.63 10.53
CA GLU A 211 14.18 26.13 11.25
C GLU A 211 12.91 26.40 10.45
N HIS A 212 12.52 25.37 9.71
CA HIS A 212 11.16 25.06 9.26
C HIS A 212 10.18 25.15 10.44
N SER A 213 9.76 26.37 10.76
CA SER A 213 8.92 26.70 11.93
C SER A 213 7.44 26.74 11.58
N LYS A 214 7.11 26.50 10.32
CA LYS A 214 5.73 26.48 9.84
C LYS A 214 5.00 25.26 10.42
N PRO A 215 3.67 25.36 10.56
CA PRO A 215 2.87 24.22 10.96
C PRO A 215 2.68 23.25 9.79
N ASN A 216 2.51 21.96 10.09
CA ASN A 216 2.16 20.95 9.10
C ASN A 216 0.66 21.02 8.79
N THR A 217 0.28 21.63 7.67
CA THR A 217 -1.14 21.86 7.34
C THR A 217 -1.90 20.57 7.07
N GLY A 218 -1.22 19.55 6.54
CA GLY A 218 -1.77 18.20 6.38
C GLY A 218 -2.16 17.59 7.73
N PHE A 219 -1.26 17.64 8.71
CA PHE A 219 -1.55 17.16 10.06
C PHE A 219 -2.66 17.97 10.75
N ILE A 220 -2.65 19.31 10.62
CA ILE A 220 -3.73 20.17 11.13
C ILE A 220 -5.09 19.70 10.59
N ARG A 221 -5.22 19.49 9.28
CA ARG A 221 -6.48 19.02 8.67
C ARG A 221 -6.90 17.65 9.21
N ARG A 222 -5.96 16.75 9.50
CA ARG A 222 -6.27 15.44 10.10
C ARG A 222 -6.76 15.59 11.54
N VAL A 223 -6.09 16.37 12.39
CA VAL A 223 -6.54 16.57 13.78
C VAL A 223 -7.86 17.33 13.87
N LEU A 224 -8.18 18.22 12.91
CA LEU A 224 -9.49 18.87 12.83
C LEU A 224 -10.61 17.88 12.46
N ASN A 225 -10.28 16.85 11.69
CA ASN A 225 -11.17 15.74 11.32
C ASN A 225 -11.18 14.60 12.34
N ASN A 226 -10.46 14.73 13.46
CA ASN A 226 -10.56 13.77 14.56
C ASN A 226 -12.01 13.66 15.07
N PRO A 227 -12.33 12.52 15.72
CA PRO A 227 -13.58 12.35 16.41
C PRO A 227 -13.92 13.57 17.30
N PRO A 228 -15.17 14.06 17.25
CA PRO A 228 -15.59 15.19 18.07
C PRO A 228 -15.63 14.81 19.55
N GLU A 229 -15.34 15.78 20.42
CA GLU A 229 -15.47 15.57 21.87
C GLU A 229 -16.93 15.32 22.23
N VAL A 230 -17.18 14.26 23.00
CA VAL A 230 -18.49 13.93 23.56
C VAL A 230 -18.45 14.17 25.06
N ALA A 231 -19.26 15.13 25.51
CA ALA A 231 -19.46 15.47 26.92
C ALA A 231 -20.94 15.79 27.18
N ALA A 232 -21.31 16.04 28.44
CA ALA A 232 -22.61 16.64 28.75
C ALA A 232 -22.71 18.00 28.03
N LEU A 233 -23.86 18.29 27.42
CA LEU A 233 -24.10 19.55 26.72
C LEU A 233 -23.83 20.73 27.67
N SER A 234 -22.80 21.52 27.36
CA SER A 234 -22.50 22.77 28.08
C SER A 234 -22.89 23.99 27.25
N ASP A 235 -23.03 25.14 27.92
CA ASP A 235 -23.41 26.41 27.29
C ASP A 235 -22.54 26.79 26.09
N LEU A 236 -23.20 27.42 25.11
CA LEU A 236 -22.66 27.80 23.81
C LEU A 236 -21.77 29.03 23.95
N THR A 237 -20.45 28.89 23.84
CA THR A 237 -19.56 30.06 23.76
C THR A 237 -18.95 30.27 22.38
N ASP A 238 -18.51 29.21 21.66
CA ASP A 238 -17.74 29.39 20.41
C ASP A 238 -17.93 28.28 19.34
N GLY A 239 -19.07 27.56 19.35
CA GLY A 239 -19.38 26.48 18.40
C GLY A 239 -20.63 26.75 17.57
N PRO A 240 -20.82 26.08 16.40
CA PRO A 240 -22.09 26.17 15.69
C PRO A 240 -23.23 25.73 16.63
N PRO A 241 -24.30 26.52 16.76
CA PRO A 241 -25.31 26.35 17.81
C PRO A 241 -26.05 25.01 17.73
N SER A 242 -26.06 24.38 16.55
CA SER A 242 -26.64 23.05 16.33
C SER A 242 -25.78 21.89 16.84
N LEU A 243 -24.53 22.13 17.24
CA LEU A 243 -23.60 21.09 17.74
C LEU A 243 -23.22 21.24 19.20
N GLY A 244 -23.40 22.42 19.82
CA GLY A 244 -22.86 22.68 21.16
C GLY A 244 -21.34 22.95 21.15
N VAL A 245 -20.77 23.15 22.34
CA VAL A 245 -19.30 23.15 22.55
C VAL A 245 -18.74 21.72 22.45
N SER A 246 -19.50 20.74 22.94
CA SER A 246 -19.25 19.30 22.77
C SER A 246 -20.40 18.67 22.01
N SER A 247 -20.09 17.71 21.13
CA SER A 247 -21.12 17.01 20.36
C SER A 247 -21.91 16.07 21.24
N SER A 248 -23.23 16.00 21.03
CA SER A 248 -24.01 14.91 21.62
C SER A 248 -23.53 13.58 21.04
N GLN A 249 -23.55 12.54 21.86
CA GLN A 249 -23.14 11.21 21.44
C GLN A 249 -23.93 10.72 20.21
N ALA A 250 -25.22 11.06 20.12
CA ALA A 250 -26.06 10.73 18.98
C ALA A 250 -25.59 11.41 17.68
N ILE A 251 -25.12 12.67 17.74
CA ILE A 251 -24.57 13.37 16.57
C ILE A 251 -23.25 12.73 16.14
N ALA A 252 -22.37 12.42 17.11
CA ALA A 252 -21.10 11.74 16.85
C ALA A 252 -21.33 10.37 16.17
N GLN A 253 -22.32 9.61 16.64
CA GLN A 253 -22.74 8.34 16.04
C GLN A 253 -23.35 8.52 14.65
N MET A 254 -24.20 9.55 14.44
CA MET A 254 -24.80 9.85 13.13
C MET A 254 -23.74 10.22 12.08
N ARG A 255 -22.72 11.00 12.46
CA ARG A 255 -21.61 11.35 11.56
C ARG A 255 -20.79 10.14 11.14
N GLY A 256 -20.78 9.09 11.96
CA GLY A 256 -19.99 7.90 11.71
C GLY A 256 -18.49 8.18 11.63
N THR A 257 -18.01 9.26 12.26
CA THR A 257 -16.58 9.58 12.42
C THR A 257 -16.04 9.11 13.77
N GLY A 258 -16.93 8.73 14.68
CA GLY A 258 -16.60 8.22 16.02
C GLY A 258 -16.73 9.28 17.11
N ALA A 259 -16.09 9.09 18.26
CA ALA A 259 -16.15 10.00 19.42
C ALA A 259 -14.77 10.23 20.06
N PHE A 260 -14.54 11.40 20.65
CA PHE A 260 -13.42 11.64 21.55
C PHE A 260 -13.94 11.78 22.97
N LYS A 261 -13.32 11.06 23.90
CA LYS A 261 -13.61 11.16 25.33
C LYS A 261 -12.39 11.74 26.02
N LYS A 262 -12.59 12.91 26.60
CA LYS A 262 -11.59 13.59 27.40
C LYS A 262 -11.32 12.82 28.71
N GLY A 263 -10.06 12.76 29.13
CA GLY A 263 -9.68 12.17 30.42
C GLY A 263 -10.26 12.96 31.60
N ALA A 264 -10.41 12.30 32.75
CA ALA A 264 -10.94 12.95 33.95
C ALA A 264 -9.88 13.84 34.64
N ASP A 265 -8.66 13.34 34.76
CA ASP A 265 -7.50 14.01 35.36
C ASP A 265 -6.20 13.45 34.78
N GLY A 266 -5.07 14.04 35.15
CA GLY A 266 -3.72 13.59 34.76
C GLY A 266 -2.98 12.80 35.85
N ASN A 267 -3.70 12.20 36.81
CA ASN A 267 -3.10 11.47 37.92
C ASN A 267 -2.33 10.22 37.48
N ALA A 268 -1.52 9.67 38.39
CA ALA A 268 -0.77 8.45 38.13
C ALA A 268 -1.70 7.32 37.67
N GLY A 269 -1.42 6.74 36.50
CA GLY A 269 -2.22 5.67 35.92
C GLY A 269 -3.55 6.08 35.29
N SER A 270 -3.89 7.37 35.24
CA SER A 270 -5.13 7.86 34.62
C SER A 270 -5.05 7.83 33.09
N THR A 271 -6.20 7.57 32.46
CA THR A 271 -6.34 7.75 31.00
C THR A 271 -6.64 9.21 30.74
N ILE A 272 -5.77 9.88 29.98
CA ILE A 272 -5.82 11.32 29.76
C ILE A 272 -6.57 11.70 28.48
N GLY A 273 -6.82 10.75 27.58
CA GLY A 273 -7.71 10.92 26.42
C GLY A 273 -7.92 9.63 25.63
N GLU A 274 -9.11 9.47 25.04
CA GLU A 274 -9.49 8.31 24.23
C GLU A 274 -10.15 8.78 22.92
N TRP A 275 -9.58 8.37 21.78
CA TRP A 275 -10.09 8.63 20.43
C TRP A 275 -10.69 7.35 19.85
N PHE A 276 -12.01 7.33 19.72
CA PHE A 276 -12.77 6.25 19.09
C PHE A 276 -13.02 6.63 17.64
N TYR A 277 -12.28 6.03 16.70
CA TYR A 277 -12.41 6.26 15.26
C TYR A 277 -13.32 5.23 14.60
N MET A 278 -14.18 5.72 13.69
CA MET A 278 -14.93 4.87 12.75
C MET A 278 -14.30 4.99 11.37
N LEU A 279 -13.28 4.17 11.11
CA LEU A 279 -12.44 4.28 9.92
C LEU A 279 -13.15 3.68 8.70
N LYS A 280 -13.13 4.41 7.57
CA LYS A 280 -13.70 3.98 6.30
C LYS A 280 -12.56 3.67 5.32
N ILE A 281 -12.29 2.40 5.10
CA ILE A 281 -11.13 1.94 4.31
C ILE A 281 -11.63 1.33 3.00
N ARG A 282 -11.32 1.94 1.86
CA ARG A 282 -11.75 1.42 0.56
C ARG A 282 -10.88 0.23 0.13
N LEU A 283 -11.47 -0.75 -0.52
CA LEU A 283 -10.70 -1.91 -0.99
C LEU A 283 -9.65 -1.50 -2.04
N VAL A 284 -9.96 -0.51 -2.89
CA VAL A 284 -9.02 0.01 -3.92
C VAL A 284 -7.76 0.65 -3.34
N ASP A 285 -7.86 1.23 -2.13
CA ASP A 285 -6.72 1.80 -1.42
C ASP A 285 -5.84 0.70 -0.81
N LEU A 286 -6.45 -0.42 -0.40
CA LEU A 286 -5.73 -1.58 0.10
C LEU A 286 -4.96 -2.32 -0.98
N HIS A 287 -5.55 -2.51 -2.18
CA HIS A 287 -4.85 -3.23 -3.25
C HIS A 287 -5.39 -2.87 -4.65
N PRO A 288 -4.53 -2.70 -5.68
CA PRO A 288 -4.97 -2.30 -7.02
C PRO A 288 -5.85 -3.33 -7.72
N ILE A 289 -5.80 -4.61 -7.30
CA ILE A 289 -6.66 -5.65 -7.89
C ILE A 289 -8.15 -5.29 -7.82
N PHE A 290 -8.59 -4.63 -6.75
CA PHE A 290 -9.99 -4.28 -6.57
C PHE A 290 -10.47 -3.23 -7.57
N ALA A 291 -9.56 -2.42 -8.14
CA ALA A 291 -9.88 -1.49 -9.21
C ALA A 291 -9.99 -2.18 -10.58
N GLU A 292 -9.35 -3.33 -10.74
CA GLU A 292 -9.29 -4.10 -11.98
C GLU A 292 -10.35 -5.21 -12.05
N LEU A 293 -10.99 -5.54 -10.92
CA LEU A 293 -12.09 -6.50 -10.85
C LEU A 293 -13.37 -5.86 -11.41
N ASP A 294 -13.92 -6.49 -12.45
CA ASP A 294 -15.24 -6.16 -12.98
C ASP A 294 -16.35 -6.50 -11.97
N LEU A 295 -17.58 -6.07 -12.28
CA LEU A 295 -18.76 -6.43 -11.51
C LEU A 295 -18.94 -7.96 -11.44
N VAL A 296 -19.07 -8.50 -10.22
CA VAL A 296 -19.13 -9.95 -9.95
C VAL A 296 -20.51 -10.32 -9.43
N GLY A 297 -21.14 -11.34 -10.01
CA GLY A 297 -22.33 -11.95 -9.44
C GLY A 297 -21.95 -12.81 -8.24
N ASN A 298 -22.51 -12.52 -7.06
CA ASN A 298 -22.25 -13.20 -5.79
C ASN A 298 -20.75 -13.55 -5.56
N PRO A 299 -19.89 -12.56 -5.31
CA PRO A 299 -18.47 -12.82 -5.10
C PRO A 299 -18.27 -13.69 -3.86
N GLN A 300 -17.74 -14.91 -4.03
CA GLN A 300 -17.28 -15.75 -2.92
C GLN A 300 -15.94 -15.22 -2.39
N LEU A 301 -15.95 -13.97 -1.93
CA LEU A 301 -14.82 -13.26 -1.39
C LEU A 301 -14.61 -13.67 0.07
N LYS A 302 -13.38 -14.06 0.41
CA LYS A 302 -12.90 -14.04 1.80
C LYS A 302 -11.77 -13.03 1.90
N LEU A 303 -11.91 -12.10 2.83
CA LEU A 303 -10.95 -11.03 3.07
C LEU A 303 -10.46 -11.14 4.50
N GLU A 304 -9.16 -11.22 4.70
CA GLU A 304 -8.53 -11.19 6.01
C GLU A 304 -7.56 -10.02 6.08
N LEU A 305 -7.68 -9.22 7.13
CA LEU A 305 -6.85 -8.05 7.40
C LEU A 305 -6.13 -8.27 8.72
N LYS A 306 -4.83 -7.99 8.75
CA LYS A 306 -4.10 -7.81 10.00
C LYS A 306 -4.07 -6.32 10.32
N VAL A 307 -4.84 -5.90 11.32
CA VAL A 307 -4.93 -4.51 11.76
C VAL A 307 -3.94 -4.28 12.89
N GLN A 308 -3.23 -3.16 12.83
CA GLN A 308 -2.22 -2.82 13.82
C GLN A 308 -2.81 -2.64 15.21
N THR A 309 -2.20 -3.33 16.16
CA THR A 309 -2.46 -3.19 17.59
C THR A 309 -1.12 -3.07 18.30
N GLY A 310 -0.97 -2.09 19.19
CA GLY A 310 0.32 -1.80 19.79
C GLY A 310 0.31 -0.55 20.66
N TYR A 311 1.50 -0.13 21.10
CA TYR A 311 1.69 1.12 21.82
C TYR A 311 3.11 1.69 21.64
N SER A 312 3.24 2.98 21.92
CA SER A 312 4.52 3.66 22.14
C SER A 312 4.55 4.33 23.51
N ASP A 313 5.68 4.19 24.19
CA ASP A 313 5.98 4.86 25.45
C ASP A 313 6.87 6.07 25.19
N ILE A 314 6.42 7.22 25.68
CA ILE A 314 7.03 8.53 25.47
C ILE A 314 7.43 9.08 26.83
N ALA A 315 8.72 9.39 26.99
CA ALA A 315 9.19 10.16 28.13
C ALA A 315 8.83 11.62 27.90
N ILE A 316 8.40 12.30 28.97
CA ILE A 316 8.06 13.72 28.94
C ILE A 316 8.81 14.43 30.07
N VAL A 317 9.14 15.70 29.85
CA VAL A 317 9.71 16.56 30.88
C VAL A 317 8.93 17.86 30.91
N GLY A 318 8.27 18.11 32.04
CA GLY A 318 7.60 19.38 32.31
C GLY A 318 8.60 20.51 32.52
N ALA A 319 8.12 21.75 32.43
CA ALA A 319 8.95 22.92 32.60
C ALA A 319 8.14 24.09 33.17
N ALA A 320 8.77 24.87 34.04
CA ALA A 320 8.18 26.09 34.62
C ALA A 320 8.39 27.32 33.72
N GLY A 321 7.51 28.31 33.85
CA GLY A 321 7.74 29.68 33.38
C GLY A 321 8.01 29.85 31.87
N GLY A 322 7.13 29.34 31.00
CA GLY A 322 7.25 29.56 29.54
C GLY A 322 8.43 28.84 28.87
N SER A 323 9.13 27.96 29.58
CA SER A 323 10.23 27.14 29.06
C SER A 323 9.72 25.96 28.23
N ALA A 324 10.56 25.44 27.34
CA ALA A 324 10.21 24.32 26.45
C ALA A 324 9.95 23.04 27.25
N ARG A 325 8.77 22.45 27.04
CA ARG A 325 8.40 21.10 27.52
C ARG A 325 8.88 20.11 26.48
N THR A 326 9.42 18.96 26.87
CA THR A 326 10.10 18.07 25.93
C THR A 326 9.54 16.65 25.95
N MET A 327 9.70 15.95 24.84
CA MET A 327 9.24 14.59 24.61
C MET A 327 10.34 13.76 23.95
N SER A 328 10.41 12.47 24.25
CA SER A 328 11.25 11.51 23.53
C SER A 328 10.67 10.10 23.52
N LEU A 329 10.92 9.35 22.44
CA LEU A 329 10.48 7.97 22.30
C LEU A 329 11.35 7.06 23.16
N THR A 330 10.73 6.35 24.10
CA THR A 330 11.44 5.40 24.99
C THR A 330 11.35 3.98 24.48
N SER A 331 10.17 3.54 24.02
CA SER A 331 9.97 2.23 23.43
C SER A 331 8.71 2.17 22.56
N THR A 332 8.64 1.21 21.65
CA THR A 332 7.45 0.91 20.85
C THR A 332 7.27 -0.59 20.67
N THR A 333 6.02 -1.07 20.56
CA THR A 333 5.74 -2.48 20.25
C THR A 333 5.81 -2.80 18.76
N LEU A 334 6.04 -1.80 17.91
CA LEU A 334 6.15 -1.98 16.47
C LEU A 334 7.42 -2.79 16.16
N VAL A 335 7.25 -3.86 15.41
CA VAL A 335 8.33 -4.70 14.89
C VAL A 335 8.74 -4.23 13.49
N ALA A 336 9.88 -4.71 13.00
CA ALA A 336 10.34 -4.42 11.63
C ALA A 336 9.22 -4.71 10.61
N GLY A 337 8.99 -3.80 9.67
CA GLY A 337 7.88 -3.91 8.70
C GLY A 337 6.66 -3.03 8.99
N SER A 338 6.39 -2.71 10.26
CA SER A 338 5.17 -2.01 10.67
C SER A 338 5.40 -0.53 10.99
N ILE A 339 4.45 0.31 10.59
CA ILE A 339 4.51 1.77 10.73
C ILE A 339 3.71 2.21 11.95
N CYS A 340 4.08 3.32 12.59
CA CYS A 340 3.23 3.91 13.62
C CYS A 340 1.97 4.52 12.99
N PRO A 341 0.75 4.12 13.38
CA PRO A 341 -0.47 4.62 12.74
C PRO A 341 -0.85 6.04 13.21
N VAL A 342 -0.22 6.53 14.27
CA VAL A 342 -0.54 7.80 14.94
C VAL A 342 0.60 8.79 14.84
N MET A 343 0.26 10.07 14.94
CA MET A 343 1.19 11.17 15.11
C MET A 343 0.77 11.99 16.33
N LEU A 344 1.69 12.16 17.27
CA LEU A 344 1.51 12.97 18.47
C LEU A 344 1.88 14.41 18.15
N ALA A 345 1.00 15.37 18.47
CA ALA A 345 1.29 16.79 18.26
C ALA A 345 2.49 17.27 19.10
N SER A 346 3.15 18.34 18.67
CA SER A 346 4.29 18.88 19.41
C SER A 346 3.86 19.53 20.74
N ALA A 347 4.83 19.73 21.63
CA ALA A 347 4.70 20.51 22.85
C ALA A 347 5.35 21.90 22.72
N ASN A 348 5.52 22.37 21.47
CA ASN A 348 6.15 23.65 21.19
C ASN A 348 5.37 24.83 21.78
N TYR A 349 6.12 25.82 22.24
CA TYR A 349 5.62 27.08 22.77
C TYR A 349 6.28 28.24 22.03
N VAL A 350 5.50 29.12 21.43
CA VAL A 350 6.05 30.27 20.71
C VAL A 350 6.33 31.40 21.72
N THR A 351 7.60 31.63 22.03
CA THR A 351 8.03 32.67 22.97
C THR A 351 7.54 34.05 22.54
N GLY A 352 6.72 34.70 23.38
CA GLY A 352 6.12 36.02 23.12
C GLY A 352 4.72 36.02 22.52
N GLY A 353 4.15 34.85 22.20
CA GLY A 353 2.74 34.68 21.79
C GLY A 353 1.92 33.93 22.83
N THR A 354 0.60 34.13 22.86
CA THR A 354 -0.36 33.38 23.71
C THR A 354 -0.67 31.98 23.15
N GLN A 355 0.16 31.43 22.26
CA GLN A 355 -0.15 30.26 21.43
C GLN A 355 0.85 29.14 21.66
N ALA A 356 0.34 27.92 21.84
CA ALA A 356 1.12 26.72 22.12
C ALA A 356 0.48 25.51 21.42
N ASP A 357 1.32 24.54 21.06
CA ASP A 357 0.82 23.31 20.46
C ASP A 357 0.03 22.45 21.47
N PRO A 358 -0.89 21.59 21.00
CA PRO A 358 -1.79 20.84 21.87
C PRO A 358 -1.11 20.07 23.01
N MET A 359 0.05 19.43 22.79
CA MET A 359 0.74 18.67 23.85
C MET A 359 1.40 19.56 24.90
N TYR A 360 1.58 20.86 24.64
CA TYR A 360 2.06 21.80 25.64
C TYR A 360 1.15 21.73 26.87
N SER A 361 -0.16 21.85 26.69
CA SER A 361 -1.15 21.78 27.79
C SER A 361 -1.22 20.42 28.51
N VAL A 362 -0.76 19.35 27.86
CA VAL A 362 -0.80 17.98 28.38
C VAL A 362 0.41 17.68 29.25
N ILE A 363 1.56 18.28 29.00
CA ILE A 363 2.77 18.07 29.80
C ILE A 363 2.77 19.04 30.99
N GLY A 364 3.15 18.58 32.19
CA GLY A 364 3.10 19.39 33.42
C GLY A 364 3.90 20.70 33.38
N THR A 365 3.51 21.65 34.22
CA THR A 365 4.11 23.00 34.36
C THR A 365 5.26 23.06 35.37
N VAL A 366 5.58 21.95 36.01
CA VAL A 366 6.69 21.81 36.96
C VAL A 366 7.77 20.98 36.29
N THR A 367 9.05 21.23 36.59
CA THR A 367 10.18 20.45 36.08
C THR A 367 10.19 19.03 36.67
N THR A 368 9.22 18.22 36.24
CA THR A 368 9.03 16.83 36.62
C THR A 368 9.16 15.96 35.40
N THR A 369 10.00 14.94 35.49
CA THR A 369 10.00 13.83 34.53
C THR A 369 8.70 13.06 34.65
N GLY A 370 8.13 12.69 33.52
CA GLY A 370 6.92 11.88 33.41
C GLY A 370 7.03 10.90 32.25
N SER A 371 5.98 10.10 32.08
CA SER A 371 5.87 9.17 30.97
C SER A 371 4.41 9.02 30.56
N ILE A 372 4.19 8.97 29.25
CA ILE A 372 2.89 8.74 28.64
C ILE A 372 2.98 7.49 27.77
N ARG A 373 1.93 6.68 27.79
CA ARG A 373 1.71 5.63 26.80
C ARG A 373 0.61 6.04 25.84
N VAL A 374 0.88 5.91 24.55
CA VAL A 374 -0.11 5.98 23.48
C VAL A 374 -0.33 4.57 22.94
N ALA A 375 -1.53 4.02 23.11
CA ALA A 375 -1.89 2.68 22.63
C ALA A 375 -2.95 2.76 21.54
N TRP A 376 -2.94 1.80 20.61
CA TRP A 376 -3.88 1.70 19.51
C TRP A 376 -4.29 0.25 19.23
N GLY A 377 -5.48 0.06 18.68
CA GLY A 377 -5.99 -1.27 18.33
C GLY A 377 -7.42 -1.27 17.83
N THR A 378 -7.85 -2.41 17.27
CA THR A 378 -9.24 -2.63 16.84
C THR A 378 -10.13 -2.78 18.07
N ILE A 379 -11.14 -1.92 18.19
CA ILE A 379 -12.10 -1.77 19.29
C ILE A 379 -11.55 -1.56 20.72
N HIS A 380 -10.37 -2.07 21.04
CA HIS A 380 -9.75 -2.03 22.36
C HIS A 380 -8.24 -2.02 22.19
N ASN A 381 -7.53 -1.68 23.25
CA ASN A 381 -6.07 -1.71 23.29
C ASN A 381 -5.61 -1.97 24.73
N SER A 382 -4.32 -1.83 25.01
CA SER A 382 -3.75 -2.08 26.34
C SER A 382 -4.21 -1.09 27.44
N ILE A 383 -4.92 -0.02 27.07
CA ILE A 383 -5.45 1.01 27.97
C ILE A 383 -6.98 0.96 28.02
N THR A 384 -7.64 1.00 26.85
CA THR A 384 -9.10 1.07 26.74
C THR A 384 -9.71 -0.31 26.58
N THR A 385 -10.64 -0.63 27.47
CA THR A 385 -11.37 -1.90 27.47
C THR A 385 -12.51 -1.91 26.44
N LEU A 386 -12.95 -3.12 26.07
CA LEU A 386 -14.11 -3.33 25.20
C LEU A 386 -15.41 -2.75 25.79
N ALA A 387 -15.57 -2.77 27.12
CA ALA A 387 -16.75 -2.21 27.79
C ALA A 387 -16.82 -0.68 27.62
N THR A 388 -15.67 -0.01 27.77
CA THR A 388 -15.57 1.43 27.54
C THR A 388 -15.87 1.76 26.08
N SER A 389 -15.21 1.09 25.13
CA SER A 389 -15.38 1.40 23.72
C SER A 389 -16.76 1.05 23.16
N GLY A 390 -17.38 -0.03 23.63
CA GLY A 390 -18.75 -0.40 23.29
C GLY A 390 -19.79 0.64 23.72
N SER A 391 -19.45 1.51 24.68
CA SER A 391 -20.32 2.62 25.05
C SER A 391 -20.26 3.77 24.06
N TYR A 392 -19.19 3.92 23.26
CA TYR A 392 -19.00 5.05 22.34
C TYR A 392 -19.23 4.69 20.87
N PHE A 393 -18.91 3.46 20.47
CA PHE A 393 -19.13 3.02 19.10
C PHE A 393 -20.60 2.72 18.81
N PRO A 394 -21.11 3.05 17.62
CA PRO A 394 -22.47 2.67 17.21
C PRO A 394 -22.62 1.15 17.01
N PHE A 395 -21.52 0.44 16.77
CA PHE A 395 -21.46 -1.01 16.68
C PHE A 395 -20.04 -1.50 16.96
N THR A 396 -19.92 -2.73 17.45
CA THR A 396 -18.65 -3.32 17.93
C THR A 396 -17.99 -4.29 16.94
N GLN A 397 -18.61 -4.50 15.78
CA GLN A 397 -18.13 -5.40 14.73
C GLN A 397 -17.62 -4.61 13.53
N ALA A 398 -16.52 -5.05 12.91
CA ALA A 398 -16.10 -4.47 11.65
C ALA A 398 -17.09 -4.90 10.56
N ARG A 399 -17.32 -4.01 9.58
CA ARG A 399 -18.33 -4.22 8.54
C ARG A 399 -17.75 -4.00 7.17
N LEU A 400 -17.89 -4.97 6.29
CA LEU A 400 -17.62 -4.81 4.86
C LEU A 400 -18.91 -4.38 4.16
N MET A 401 -18.88 -3.19 3.57
CA MET A 401 -19.97 -2.60 2.80
C MET A 401 -19.77 -2.90 1.33
N LEU A 402 -20.64 -3.73 0.76
CA LEU A 402 -20.56 -4.22 -0.63
C LEU A 402 -21.71 -3.67 -1.47
N PRO A 403 -21.44 -2.72 -2.38
CA PRO A 403 -22.41 -2.23 -3.34
C PRO A 403 -22.81 -3.29 -4.36
N PHE A 404 -24.11 -3.48 -4.56
CA PHE A 404 -24.71 -4.24 -5.64
C PHE A 404 -25.44 -3.30 -6.61
N TYR A 405 -25.16 -3.47 -7.90
CA TYR A 405 -25.78 -2.73 -8.98
C TYR A 405 -26.70 -3.63 -9.78
N ASP A 406 -27.92 -3.13 -10.05
CA ASP A 406 -28.81 -3.74 -11.02
C ASP A 406 -28.49 -3.20 -12.43
N ILE A 407 -28.25 -4.11 -13.37
CA ILE A 407 -27.72 -3.81 -14.69
C ILE A 407 -28.79 -4.10 -15.72
N ALA A 408 -29.03 -3.13 -16.61
CA ALA A 408 -30.08 -3.21 -17.62
C ALA A 408 -29.93 -4.40 -18.58
N ASN A 409 -28.68 -4.78 -18.88
CA ASN A 409 -28.35 -5.81 -19.86
C ASN A 409 -27.28 -6.78 -19.33
N PRO A 410 -27.64 -7.77 -18.49
CA PRO A 410 -26.68 -8.68 -17.86
C PRO A 410 -25.97 -9.62 -18.85
N THR A 411 -26.54 -9.87 -20.05
CA THR A 411 -25.95 -10.75 -21.06
C THR A 411 -24.63 -10.22 -21.61
N ALA A 412 -24.37 -8.91 -21.56
CA ALA A 412 -23.07 -8.33 -21.94
C ALA A 412 -21.93 -8.75 -21.00
N ILE A 413 -22.22 -8.97 -19.72
CA ILE A 413 -21.23 -9.47 -18.73
C ILE A 413 -21.08 -10.98 -18.85
N VAL A 414 -22.19 -11.70 -19.02
CA VAL A 414 -22.22 -13.17 -19.11
C VAL A 414 -21.62 -13.68 -20.44
N SER A 415 -21.74 -12.91 -21.53
CA SER A 415 -21.25 -13.30 -22.88
C SER A 415 -19.73 -13.41 -23.01
N LYS A 416 -18.94 -12.89 -22.05
CA LYS A 416 -17.48 -13.02 -22.00
C LYS A 416 -17.04 -13.77 -20.74
N PRO A 417 -17.17 -15.11 -20.69
CA PRO A 417 -17.03 -15.89 -19.47
C PRO A 417 -15.59 -15.99 -18.93
N MET A 418 -14.57 -15.76 -19.76
CA MET A 418 -13.17 -15.73 -19.31
C MET A 418 -12.55 -14.35 -19.53
N LYS A 419 -12.15 -13.72 -18.43
CA LYS A 419 -11.40 -12.46 -18.42
C LYS A 419 -10.08 -12.66 -17.69
N THR A 420 -8.98 -12.35 -18.37
CA THR A 420 -7.65 -12.32 -17.76
C THR A 420 -7.43 -10.92 -17.20
N ILE A 421 -7.35 -10.82 -15.87
CA ILE A 421 -7.06 -9.56 -15.18
C ILE A 421 -5.56 -9.50 -14.91
N LYS A 422 -4.95 -8.35 -15.22
CA LYS A 422 -3.55 -8.07 -14.91
C LYS A 422 -3.52 -6.90 -13.93
N TYR A 423 -2.93 -7.09 -12.76
CA TYR A 423 -2.74 -6.02 -11.77
C TYR A 423 -1.25 -5.82 -11.47
N LEU A 424 -0.92 -4.73 -10.79
CA LEU A 424 0.42 -4.48 -10.24
C LEU A 424 0.46 -5.03 -8.82
N ASP A 425 1.33 -6.01 -8.59
CA ASP A 425 1.65 -6.49 -7.25
C ASP A 425 3.00 -5.93 -6.80
N CYS A 426 3.24 -5.90 -5.50
CA CYS A 426 4.42 -5.32 -4.89
C CYS A 426 5.10 -6.32 -3.96
N TYR A 427 6.36 -6.59 -4.23
CA TYR A 427 7.29 -7.15 -3.27
C TYR A 427 8.12 -6.03 -2.68
N SER A 428 8.54 -6.18 -1.43
CA SER A 428 9.28 -5.17 -0.68
C SER A 428 10.45 -5.81 0.07
N GLU A 429 11.64 -5.20 -0.03
CA GLU A 429 12.82 -5.60 0.76
C GLU A 429 13.44 -4.37 1.39
N MET A 430 13.63 -4.41 2.72
CA MET A 430 14.37 -3.39 3.45
C MET A 430 15.86 -3.74 3.41
N VAL A 431 16.65 -2.82 2.88
CA VAL A 431 18.10 -2.89 2.83
C VAL A 431 18.64 -1.94 3.89
N GLU A 432 19.25 -2.52 4.91
CA GLU A 432 19.88 -1.78 5.99
C GLU A 432 21.37 -1.55 5.70
N ASP A 433 21.91 -0.44 6.20
CA ASP A 433 23.33 -0.09 6.22
C ASP A 433 24.07 0.07 4.88
N ALA A 434 23.43 -0.25 3.75
CA ALA A 434 24.09 -0.23 2.45
C ALA A 434 24.65 1.16 2.06
N ALA A 435 24.00 2.24 2.50
CA ALA A 435 24.46 3.61 2.34
C ALA A 435 24.76 4.30 3.68
N ASP A 436 25.19 3.54 4.69
CA ASP A 436 25.55 4.10 5.98
C ASP A 436 26.88 4.87 5.94
N ILE A 437 26.85 6.04 6.57
CA ILE A 437 27.96 6.99 6.72
C ILE A 437 28.07 7.56 8.13
N GLY A 438 27.23 7.09 9.07
CA GLY A 438 26.99 7.81 10.31
C GLY A 438 26.47 9.23 10.04
N MET A 439 26.52 10.09 11.05
CA MET A 439 26.26 11.52 10.87
C MET A 439 27.58 12.23 10.49
N ILE A 440 27.54 13.20 9.58
CA ILE A 440 28.63 14.17 9.23
C ILE A 440 29.60 13.73 8.10
N THR A 441 29.57 12.49 7.62
CA THR A 441 30.36 12.08 6.43
C THR A 441 29.48 12.10 5.17
N THR A 442 30.01 12.48 4.01
CA THR A 442 29.25 12.58 2.73
C THR A 442 29.76 11.60 1.67
N ASN A 443 28.96 11.34 0.63
CA ASN A 443 29.32 10.63 -0.61
C ASN A 443 29.62 9.13 -0.43
N LYS A 444 28.68 8.38 0.13
CA LYS A 444 28.77 6.91 0.20
C LYS A 444 28.07 6.25 -0.95
N THR A 445 28.87 5.59 -1.79
CA THR A 445 28.37 4.72 -2.83
C THR A 445 27.82 3.44 -2.25
N PHE A 446 26.68 3.00 -2.79
CA PHE A 446 26.05 1.72 -2.48
C PHE A 446 25.75 0.96 -3.77
N SER A 447 25.76 -0.37 -3.66
CA SER A 447 25.40 -1.26 -4.75
C SER A 447 24.79 -2.52 -4.14
N VAL A 448 23.48 -2.68 -4.30
CA VAL A 448 22.70 -3.69 -3.60
C VAL A 448 21.98 -4.56 -4.60
N GLN A 449 22.07 -5.87 -4.41
CA GLN A 449 21.29 -6.84 -5.16
C GLN A 449 20.14 -7.34 -4.30
N ILE A 450 18.94 -7.31 -4.86
CA ILE A 450 17.71 -7.80 -4.20
C ILE A 450 17.78 -9.33 -4.12
N ALA A 451 17.38 -9.89 -2.98
CA ALA A 451 17.66 -11.28 -2.62
C ALA A 451 17.08 -12.32 -3.59
N SER A 452 15.98 -11.98 -4.27
CA SER A 452 15.25 -12.89 -5.17
C SER A 452 15.20 -12.39 -6.62
N SER A 453 15.07 -13.35 -7.55
CA SER A 453 14.86 -13.09 -8.97
C SER A 453 13.38 -12.95 -9.30
N HIS A 454 13.07 -12.02 -10.19
CA HIS A 454 11.71 -11.52 -10.37
C HIS A 454 11.32 -11.50 -11.85
N MET A 455 10.07 -11.87 -12.14
CA MET A 455 9.52 -11.95 -13.50
C MET A 455 8.65 -10.74 -13.80
N ASN A 456 8.73 -10.20 -15.02
CA ASN A 456 7.88 -9.09 -15.47
C ASN A 456 7.99 -7.83 -14.58
N VAL A 457 9.21 -7.44 -14.22
CA VAL A 457 9.48 -6.29 -13.37
C VAL A 457 9.07 -5.01 -14.09
N ARG A 458 8.07 -4.31 -13.56
CA ARG A 458 7.55 -3.08 -14.16
C ARG A 458 8.25 -1.83 -13.63
N TYR A 459 8.27 -1.67 -12.31
CA TYR A 459 8.89 -0.54 -11.64
C TYR A 459 9.78 -1.07 -10.53
N VAL A 460 10.89 -0.36 -10.30
CA VAL A 460 11.69 -0.46 -9.08
C VAL A 460 11.61 0.91 -8.41
N ALA A 461 11.10 0.96 -7.18
CA ALA A 461 11.06 2.18 -6.38
C ALA A 461 12.00 2.05 -5.18
N LEU A 462 12.86 3.05 -4.98
CA LEU A 462 13.79 3.16 -3.88
C LEU A 462 13.30 4.26 -2.92
N LEU A 463 12.96 3.87 -1.70
CA LEU A 463 12.47 4.77 -0.66
C LEU A 463 13.55 4.91 0.44
N PRO A 464 14.12 6.10 0.66
CA PRO A 464 15.13 6.35 1.67
C PRO A 464 14.52 6.59 3.06
N PHE A 465 15.00 5.87 4.07
CA PHE A 465 14.67 6.08 5.49
C PHE A 465 15.93 6.28 6.31
N ALA A 466 15.81 6.96 7.45
CA ALA A 466 16.94 7.15 8.35
C ALA A 466 17.50 5.80 8.84
N ASN A 467 18.83 5.70 8.94
CA ASN A 467 19.48 4.50 9.44
C ASN A 467 19.15 4.24 10.93
N THR A 468 18.76 3.01 11.27
CA THR A 468 18.49 2.57 12.65
C THR A 468 19.73 2.48 13.55
N LYS A 469 20.95 2.53 13.01
CA LYS A 469 22.20 2.41 13.80
C LYS A 469 22.85 3.75 14.16
N SER A 470 22.44 4.85 13.54
CA SER A 470 23.05 6.17 13.74
C SER A 470 22.63 6.90 15.03
N GLY A 471 21.78 6.31 15.87
CA GLY A 471 21.33 6.97 17.11
C GLY A 471 20.29 8.07 16.86
N ASN A 472 19.29 7.81 16.00
CA ASN A 472 18.29 8.82 15.65
C ASN A 472 17.42 9.26 16.84
N TYR A 473 17.17 8.35 17.77
CA TYR A 473 16.42 8.60 19.00
C TYR A 473 17.37 8.61 20.19
N ALA A 474 17.06 9.43 21.20
CA ALA A 474 17.87 9.59 22.39
C ALA A 474 17.94 8.30 23.22
N ALA A 475 16.83 7.56 23.31
CA ALA A 475 16.71 6.31 24.06
C ALA A 475 16.41 5.10 23.16
N SER A 476 15.46 5.22 22.24
CA SER A 476 15.01 4.12 21.36
C SER A 476 15.87 3.96 20.10
N ILE A 477 17.20 3.90 20.27
CA ILE A 477 18.22 4.08 19.22
C ILE A 477 17.98 3.21 17.96
N THR A 478 17.57 1.95 18.12
CA THR A 478 17.41 0.98 17.02
C THR A 478 16.07 1.05 16.31
N THR A 479 15.19 1.96 16.72
CA THR A 479 13.83 2.05 16.16
C THR A 479 13.86 2.64 14.75
N PRO A 480 13.13 2.06 13.77
CA PRO A 480 13.00 2.67 12.45
C PRO A 480 12.32 4.03 12.48
N GLN A 481 12.65 4.90 11.53
CA GLN A 481 12.03 6.23 11.39
C GLN A 481 10.50 6.17 11.35
N PHE A 482 9.93 5.28 10.52
CA PHE A 482 8.48 5.16 10.32
C PHE A 482 7.71 4.60 11.54
N ALA A 483 8.43 4.05 12.53
CA ALA A 483 7.85 3.58 13.79
C ALA A 483 7.74 4.70 14.85
N SER A 484 8.24 5.92 14.57
CA SER A 484 8.09 7.06 15.47
C SER A 484 6.69 7.65 15.45
N PRO A 485 6.15 8.06 16.61
CA PRO A 485 4.92 8.85 16.71
C PRO A 485 5.12 10.35 16.43
N PHE A 486 6.34 10.82 16.20
CA PHE A 486 6.62 12.25 15.93
C PHE A 486 6.77 12.54 14.44
N ASP A 487 7.16 11.54 13.64
CA ASP A 487 7.44 11.67 12.22
C ASP A 487 6.21 11.42 11.33
N SER A 488 6.18 12.07 10.16
CA SER A 488 5.18 11.87 9.12
C SER A 488 5.44 10.68 8.19
N ALA A 489 6.56 9.98 8.33
CA ALA A 489 6.78 8.73 7.59
C ALA A 489 5.63 7.74 7.89
N PRO A 490 4.97 7.19 6.85
CA PRO A 490 5.49 6.96 5.50
C PRO A 490 5.00 7.96 4.46
N TRP A 491 4.25 8.98 4.85
CA TRP A 491 3.88 10.03 3.90
C TRP A 491 5.09 10.89 3.53
N THR A 492 6.03 11.04 4.45
CA THR A 492 7.39 11.48 4.16
C THR A 492 8.36 10.30 4.15
N MET A 493 9.50 10.52 3.52
CA MET A 493 10.68 9.67 3.58
C MET A 493 11.66 10.28 4.57
N GLN A 494 12.95 9.91 4.53
CA GLN A 494 14.00 10.67 5.21
C GLN A 494 14.10 12.08 4.60
N PRO A 495 13.72 13.15 5.33
CA PRO A 495 13.83 14.51 4.84
C PRO A 495 15.29 14.88 4.58
N GLY A 496 15.55 15.54 3.45
CA GLY A 496 16.89 15.91 3.00
C GLY A 496 17.74 14.75 2.46
N SER A 497 17.16 13.55 2.33
CA SER A 497 17.85 12.45 1.63
C SER A 497 18.26 12.90 0.24
N SER A 498 19.46 12.50 -0.18
CA SER A 498 20.05 12.94 -1.44
C SER A 498 20.85 11.81 -2.04
N ILE A 499 20.31 11.21 -3.11
CA ILE A 499 20.96 10.12 -3.84
C ILE A 499 21.31 10.63 -5.23
N ARG A 500 22.60 10.56 -5.57
CA ARG A 500 23.16 10.86 -6.88
C ARG A 500 23.51 9.57 -7.63
N ASP A 501 23.61 9.67 -8.95
CA ASP A 501 24.04 8.58 -9.84
C ASP A 501 23.16 7.34 -9.69
N PHE A 502 21.85 7.56 -9.57
CA PHE A 502 20.88 6.50 -9.39
C PHE A 502 20.82 5.63 -10.65
N GLN A 503 20.93 4.32 -10.45
CA GLN A 503 20.89 3.32 -11.51
C GLN A 503 20.21 2.04 -11.02
N VAL A 504 19.47 1.41 -11.92
CA VAL A 504 18.86 0.10 -11.71
C VAL A 504 19.28 -0.82 -12.85
N GLN A 505 19.67 -2.05 -12.51
CA GLN A 505 19.94 -3.11 -13.48
C GLN A 505 18.94 -4.24 -13.26
N VAL A 506 18.36 -4.73 -14.35
CA VAL A 506 17.49 -5.92 -14.34
C VAL A 506 18.15 -7.00 -15.20
N GLY A 507 18.43 -8.15 -14.59
CA GLY A 507 19.39 -9.13 -15.09
C GLY A 507 20.76 -8.49 -15.21
N ASN A 508 21.21 -8.26 -16.46
CA ASN A 508 22.47 -7.59 -16.81
C ASN A 508 22.25 -6.36 -17.71
N LYS A 509 21.03 -5.83 -17.76
CA LYS A 509 20.68 -4.66 -18.59
C LYS A 509 20.43 -3.45 -17.67
N ASN A 510 21.10 -2.35 -17.94
CA ASN A 510 20.83 -1.07 -17.26
C ASN A 510 19.47 -0.52 -17.71
N VAL A 511 18.65 -0.09 -16.76
CA VAL A 511 17.36 0.56 -17.06
C VAL A 511 17.59 1.93 -17.69
N PHE A 512 18.54 2.70 -17.16
CA PHE A 512 18.96 3.98 -17.73
C PHE A 512 20.22 3.81 -18.55
N GLN A 513 20.28 4.43 -19.74
CA GLN A 513 21.48 4.44 -20.57
C GLN A 513 22.62 5.17 -19.85
N ASP A 514 22.32 6.36 -19.33
CA ASP A 514 23.18 7.13 -18.44
C ASP A 514 22.54 7.19 -17.06
N VAL A 515 23.36 7.25 -16.01
CA VAL A 515 22.87 7.32 -14.63
C VAL A 515 22.13 8.65 -14.39
N HIS A 516 21.12 8.63 -13.54
CA HIS A 516 20.44 9.85 -13.14
C HIS A 516 21.23 10.57 -12.05
N SER A 517 21.95 11.64 -12.43
CA SER A 517 22.76 12.44 -11.50
C SER A 517 21.99 13.60 -10.85
N TYR A 518 20.83 13.99 -11.39
CA TYR A 518 20.07 15.14 -10.91
C TYR A 518 18.62 14.80 -10.55
N ASP A 519 18.11 15.51 -9.56
CA ASP A 519 16.77 15.32 -8.99
C ASP A 519 15.65 15.61 -10.00
N TRP A 520 15.77 16.72 -10.71
CA TRP A 520 14.79 17.12 -11.73
C TRP A 520 14.68 16.06 -12.84
N MET A 521 15.79 15.41 -13.19
CA MET A 521 15.84 14.37 -14.20
C MET A 521 15.04 13.15 -13.73
N THR A 522 15.28 12.71 -12.48
CA THR A 522 14.53 11.58 -11.91
C THR A 522 13.04 11.87 -11.74
N PHE A 523 12.68 13.10 -11.36
CA PHE A 523 11.28 13.48 -11.21
C PHE A 523 10.54 13.55 -12.56
N LEU A 524 11.09 14.30 -13.53
CA LEU A 524 10.44 14.52 -14.83
C LEU A 524 10.47 13.26 -15.72
N ASP A 525 11.55 12.47 -15.64
CA ASP A 525 11.67 11.30 -16.50
C ASP A 525 10.99 10.06 -15.96
N GLU A 526 10.78 9.95 -14.64
CA GLU A 526 10.25 8.73 -14.03
C GLU A 526 9.07 8.99 -13.08
N PHE A 527 9.24 9.74 -11.98
CA PHE A 527 8.22 9.84 -10.92
C PHE A 527 6.91 10.50 -11.40
N SER A 528 6.98 11.63 -12.10
CA SER A 528 5.82 12.38 -12.61
C SER A 528 4.92 11.58 -13.56
N LYS A 529 5.45 10.54 -14.20
CA LYS A 529 4.72 9.70 -15.16
C LYS A 529 3.84 8.65 -14.48
N ILE A 530 4.03 8.40 -13.19
CA ILE A 530 3.32 7.37 -12.45
C ILE A 530 1.89 7.86 -12.18
N GLY A 531 0.88 7.11 -12.64
CA GLY A 531 -0.52 7.48 -12.45
C GLY A 531 -1.02 8.64 -13.33
N ALA A 532 -0.12 9.33 -14.04
CA ALA A 532 -0.45 10.41 -14.96
C ALA A 532 -1.11 9.91 -16.25
N VAL A 533 -2.12 10.64 -16.72
CA VAL A 533 -2.76 10.39 -18.01
C VAL A 533 -1.73 10.65 -19.12
N ASN A 534 -1.59 9.73 -20.07
CA ASN A 534 -0.60 9.80 -21.15
C ASN A 534 0.87 9.94 -20.69
N GLY A 535 1.20 9.57 -19.45
CA GLY A 535 2.58 9.65 -18.95
C GLY A 535 3.08 11.09 -18.82
N ASP A 536 2.22 12.00 -18.33
CA ASP A 536 2.50 13.42 -18.10
C ASP A 536 2.82 14.23 -19.38
N LEU A 537 2.44 13.70 -20.55
CA LEU A 537 2.59 14.40 -21.83
C LEU A 537 1.49 15.44 -22.09
N SER A 538 0.35 15.31 -21.43
CA SER A 538 -0.79 16.25 -21.50
C SER A 538 -0.82 17.14 -20.27
N ARG A 539 -0.77 18.46 -20.46
CA ARG A 539 -0.76 19.45 -19.37
C ARG A 539 -2.15 19.72 -18.80
N GLU A 540 -3.19 19.34 -19.53
CA GLU A 540 -4.58 19.68 -19.24
C GLU A 540 -5.15 18.84 -18.08
N ILE A 541 -4.62 17.63 -17.87
CA ILE A 541 -5.08 16.69 -16.85
C ILE A 541 -3.85 16.01 -16.25
N SER A 542 -3.42 16.51 -15.08
CA SER A 542 -2.39 15.88 -14.26
C SER A 542 -3.01 15.17 -13.05
N ASN A 543 -2.41 14.04 -12.66
CA ASN A 543 -2.76 13.28 -11.47
C ASN A 543 -1.55 13.25 -10.53
N GLY A 544 -1.78 12.96 -9.24
CA GLY A 544 -0.75 12.94 -8.21
C GLY A 544 -0.88 14.11 -7.23
N LEU A 545 -0.36 13.90 -6.02
CA LEU A 545 -0.42 14.85 -4.90
C LEU A 545 0.93 15.49 -4.58
N ILE A 546 2.00 15.06 -5.25
CA ILE A 546 3.37 15.45 -4.93
C ILE A 546 3.97 16.28 -6.06
N GLY A 547 4.29 17.53 -5.76
CA GLY A 547 5.09 18.42 -6.61
C GLY A 547 6.59 18.16 -6.47
N ILE A 548 7.37 18.74 -7.39
CA ILE A 548 8.83 18.57 -7.42
C ILE A 548 9.52 19.10 -6.15
N ASP A 549 9.02 20.18 -5.55
CA ASP A 549 9.54 20.79 -4.32
C ASP A 549 9.39 19.85 -3.11
N LYS A 550 8.20 19.26 -2.95
CA LYS A 550 7.89 18.24 -1.95
C LYS A 550 8.74 16.99 -2.18
N TRP A 551 8.83 16.54 -3.43
CA TRP A 551 9.61 15.36 -3.79
C TRP A 551 11.10 15.51 -3.50
N GLN A 552 11.70 16.66 -3.81
CA GLN A 552 13.14 16.92 -3.59
C GLN A 552 13.51 16.97 -2.09
N THR A 553 12.57 17.36 -1.24
CA THR A 553 12.84 17.67 0.17
C THR A 553 12.42 16.57 1.13
N ALA A 554 11.16 16.11 1.07
CA ALA A 554 10.59 15.21 2.08
C ALA A 554 9.98 13.92 1.51
N GLN A 555 9.51 13.91 0.24
CA GLN A 555 8.88 12.75 -0.40
C GLN A 555 9.75 12.11 -1.48
N ARG A 556 11.04 11.92 -1.18
CA ARG A 556 12.05 11.51 -2.16
C ARG A 556 11.96 10.03 -2.52
N ILE A 557 11.09 9.68 -3.46
CA ILE A 557 10.93 8.32 -3.98
C ILE A 557 11.59 8.23 -5.36
N LEU A 558 12.68 7.49 -5.48
CA LEU A 558 13.40 7.33 -6.75
C LEU A 558 12.83 6.12 -7.49
N VAL A 559 12.38 6.30 -8.72
CA VAL A 559 11.70 5.24 -9.48
C VAL A 559 12.43 4.97 -10.79
N ALA A 560 12.43 3.71 -11.23
CA ALA A 560 12.91 3.28 -12.52
C ALA A 560 11.87 2.39 -13.23
N ASP A 561 11.39 2.80 -14.41
CA ASP A 561 10.56 1.96 -15.29
C ASP A 561 11.39 0.85 -15.94
N CYS A 562 11.34 -0.32 -15.31
CA CYS A 562 12.07 -1.51 -15.71
C CYS A 562 11.45 -2.23 -16.92
N SER A 563 10.26 -1.85 -17.39
CA SER A 563 9.65 -2.48 -18.56
C SER A 563 10.43 -2.31 -19.86
N ARG A 564 11.34 -1.32 -19.89
CA ARG A 564 12.23 -1.04 -21.01
C ARG A 564 13.22 -2.19 -21.25
N VAL A 565 13.56 -2.93 -20.19
CA VAL A 565 14.63 -3.94 -20.19
C VAL A 565 14.21 -5.31 -19.68
N SER A 566 13.11 -5.39 -18.91
CA SER A 566 12.61 -6.65 -18.36
C SER A 566 12.08 -7.56 -19.47
N ASP A 567 12.50 -8.82 -19.41
CA ASP A 567 12.08 -9.85 -20.35
C ASP A 567 10.80 -10.53 -19.84
N VAL A 568 9.85 -10.76 -20.75
CA VAL A 568 8.52 -11.28 -20.40
C VAL A 568 8.63 -12.71 -19.88
N ASP A 569 8.04 -12.96 -18.72
CA ASP A 569 7.95 -14.26 -18.05
C ASP A 569 9.32 -14.95 -17.81
N VAL A 570 10.42 -14.17 -17.71
CA VAL A 570 11.76 -14.65 -17.36
C VAL A 570 12.19 -14.09 -16.00
N PRO A 571 12.61 -14.94 -15.04
CA PRO A 571 13.15 -14.47 -13.76
C PRO A 571 14.46 -13.71 -13.97
N GLN A 572 14.55 -12.48 -13.46
CA GLN A 572 15.70 -11.60 -13.59
C GLN A 572 16.10 -11.05 -12.22
N SER A 573 17.41 -10.98 -11.94
CA SER A 573 17.94 -10.31 -10.75
C SER A 573 17.73 -8.80 -10.83
N ILE A 574 17.55 -8.13 -9.69
CA ILE A 574 17.46 -6.67 -9.65
C ILE A 574 18.65 -6.15 -8.83
N LYS A 575 19.35 -5.16 -9.38
CA LYS A 575 20.44 -4.47 -8.70
C LYS A 575 20.17 -2.98 -8.70
N VAL A 576 20.32 -2.35 -7.54
CA VAL A 576 20.14 -0.90 -7.35
C VAL A 576 21.47 -0.32 -6.90
N SER A 577 21.87 0.80 -7.48
CA SER A 577 23.09 1.51 -7.09
C SER A 577 22.92 3.02 -7.13
N GLY A 578 23.76 3.70 -6.37
CA GLY A 578 23.86 5.15 -6.35
C GLY A 578 24.87 5.62 -5.30
N THR A 579 24.92 6.92 -5.07
CA THR A 579 25.75 7.56 -4.05
C THR A 579 24.88 8.40 -3.15
N ASN A 580 24.81 8.05 -1.86
CA ASN A 580 24.22 8.90 -0.84
C ASN A 580 25.16 10.09 -0.57
N ILE A 581 24.72 11.28 -0.97
CA ILE A 581 25.45 12.54 -0.79
C ILE A 581 24.93 13.33 0.42
N ALA A 582 23.87 12.85 1.09
CA ALA A 582 23.40 13.44 2.34
C ALA A 582 24.45 13.28 3.44
N THR A 583 24.29 14.03 4.52
CA THR A 583 25.17 13.99 5.70
C THR A 583 24.76 12.93 6.73
N GLN A 584 23.79 12.08 6.38
CA GLN A 584 23.26 11.02 7.23
C GLN A 584 23.10 9.71 6.44
N GLY A 585 23.31 8.58 7.12
CA GLY A 585 23.06 7.25 6.58
C GLY A 585 21.59 7.01 6.24
N THR A 586 21.36 6.17 5.24
CA THR A 586 20.03 5.86 4.70
C THR A 586 19.84 4.37 4.51
N ASN A 587 18.73 3.84 5.02
CA ASN A 587 18.18 2.54 4.70
C ASN A 587 17.24 2.65 3.51
N PHE A 588 17.08 1.58 2.75
CA PHE A 588 16.30 1.60 1.53
C PHE A 588 15.20 0.55 1.54
N LEU A 589 13.96 0.95 1.26
CA LEU A 589 12.93 0.01 0.86
C LEU A 589 12.89 -0.07 -0.66
N VAL A 590 13.11 -1.27 -1.20
CA VAL A 590 13.01 -1.54 -2.64
C VAL A 590 11.70 -2.24 -2.94
N LEU A 591 10.87 -1.60 -3.77
CA LEU A 591 9.60 -2.16 -4.22
C LEU A 591 9.74 -2.66 -5.66
N HIS A 592 9.37 -3.91 -5.95
CA HIS A 592 9.32 -4.41 -7.33
C HIS A 592 8.18 -5.39 -7.58
N LYS A 593 7.79 -5.58 -8.84
CA LYS A 593 6.59 -6.34 -9.24
C LYS A 593 6.94 -7.72 -9.80
N SER A 594 6.25 -8.79 -9.39
CA SER A 594 6.41 -10.13 -10.00
C SER A 594 5.18 -11.03 -9.88
N LYS A 595 5.10 -12.05 -10.76
CA LYS A 595 4.14 -13.18 -10.69
C LYS A 595 4.77 -14.36 -9.94
N THR A 596 3.97 -15.21 -9.30
CA THR A 596 4.45 -16.45 -8.64
C THR A 596 4.67 -17.59 -9.64
N ILE A 597 5.45 -18.62 -9.26
CA ILE A 597 5.67 -19.80 -10.12
C ILE A 597 4.39 -20.60 -10.41
N GLU A 598 3.42 -20.55 -9.49
CA GLU A 598 2.10 -21.19 -9.64
C GLU A 598 1.25 -20.48 -10.69
N GLU A 599 1.32 -19.15 -10.71
CA GLU A 599 0.69 -18.31 -11.72
C GLU A 599 1.33 -18.51 -13.09
N VAL A 600 2.67 -18.57 -13.15
CA VAL A 600 3.41 -18.86 -14.38
C VAL A 600 3.07 -20.23 -14.91
N CYS A 601 2.98 -21.25 -14.06
CA CYS A 601 2.59 -22.59 -14.48
C CYS A 601 1.13 -22.66 -14.96
N SER A 602 0.28 -21.76 -14.48
CA SER A 602 -1.12 -21.65 -14.94
C SER A 602 -1.24 -20.90 -16.27
N SER A 603 -0.33 -19.96 -16.56
CA SER A 603 -0.32 -19.17 -17.80
C SER A 603 0.55 -19.77 -18.92
N ASP A 604 1.66 -20.41 -18.58
CA ASP A 604 2.60 -21.05 -19.50
C ASP A 604 3.19 -22.35 -18.91
N PRO A 605 2.44 -23.46 -19.01
CA PRO A 605 2.93 -24.78 -18.61
C PRO A 605 4.16 -25.24 -19.41
N GLY A 606 4.39 -24.69 -20.61
CA GLY A 606 5.52 -25.05 -21.47
C GLY A 606 6.84 -24.55 -20.91
N TYR A 607 6.87 -23.31 -20.42
CA TYR A 607 8.03 -22.74 -19.73
C TYR A 607 8.37 -23.52 -18.45
N CYS A 608 7.37 -23.83 -17.62
CA CYS A 608 7.59 -24.61 -16.38
C CYS A 608 8.16 -26.01 -16.64
N ARG A 609 7.82 -26.65 -17.77
CA ARG A 609 8.45 -27.90 -18.20
C ARG A 609 9.90 -27.72 -18.63
N TRP A 610 10.19 -26.67 -19.39
CA TRP A 610 11.58 -26.37 -19.74
C TRP A 610 12.41 -26.15 -18.48
N LEU A 611 11.87 -25.38 -17.54
CA LEU A 611 12.50 -25.03 -16.27
C LEU A 611 12.77 -26.27 -15.39
N LEU A 612 11.80 -27.20 -15.29
CA LEU A 612 11.98 -28.50 -14.61
C LEU A 612 13.13 -29.33 -15.20
N ASN A 613 13.41 -29.20 -16.50
CA ASN A 613 14.48 -29.93 -17.18
C ASN A 613 15.87 -29.28 -17.04
N GLN A 614 15.96 -28.06 -16.50
CA GLN A 614 17.23 -27.34 -16.30
C GLN A 614 17.82 -27.63 -14.91
N LYS A 615 18.46 -28.79 -14.77
CA LYS A 615 19.08 -29.24 -13.50
C LYS A 615 20.16 -28.32 -12.94
N THR A 616 20.73 -27.46 -13.77
CA THR A 616 21.71 -26.43 -13.38
C THR A 616 21.06 -25.15 -12.85
N ILE A 617 19.79 -24.91 -13.18
CA ILE A 617 19.05 -23.68 -12.79
C ILE A 617 18.20 -23.96 -11.55
N ILE A 618 17.61 -25.16 -11.47
CA ILE A 618 16.81 -25.59 -10.33
C ILE A 618 17.42 -26.89 -9.81
N GLY A 619 17.97 -26.83 -8.59
CA GLY A 619 18.50 -28.02 -7.91
C GLY A 619 17.40 -29.06 -7.71
N ASP A 620 17.76 -30.34 -7.89
CA ASP A 620 16.82 -31.47 -7.90
C ASP A 620 15.97 -31.59 -6.61
N ASP A 621 16.48 -31.05 -5.49
CA ASP A 621 15.86 -31.05 -4.16
C ASP A 621 15.14 -29.74 -3.77
N SER A 622 15.15 -28.73 -4.64
CA SER A 622 14.48 -27.46 -4.35
C SER A 622 12.96 -27.62 -4.31
N ASP A 623 12.30 -26.78 -3.51
CA ASP A 623 10.84 -26.82 -3.38
C ASP A 623 10.13 -26.49 -4.70
N ILE A 624 10.76 -25.69 -5.55
CA ILE A 624 10.29 -25.41 -6.92
C ILE A 624 10.38 -26.69 -7.78
N ALA A 625 11.47 -27.46 -7.71
CA ALA A 625 11.57 -28.74 -8.42
C ALA A 625 10.52 -29.73 -7.92
N LYS A 626 10.28 -29.83 -6.61
CA LYS A 626 9.26 -30.72 -6.04
C LYS A 626 7.85 -30.34 -6.49
N PHE A 627 7.52 -29.05 -6.44
CA PHE A 627 6.24 -28.52 -6.93
C PHE A 627 6.04 -28.79 -8.43
N LEU A 628 7.05 -28.56 -9.25
CA LEU A 628 6.97 -28.83 -10.69
C LEU A 628 6.90 -30.34 -11.00
N LYS A 629 7.62 -31.19 -10.23
CA LYS A 629 7.55 -32.66 -10.35
C LYS A 629 6.16 -33.18 -10.01
N ASP A 630 5.56 -32.71 -8.92
CA ASP A 630 4.17 -33.02 -8.53
C ASP A 630 3.17 -32.59 -9.62
N LYS A 631 3.35 -31.39 -10.18
CA LYS A 631 2.45 -30.85 -11.20
C LYS A 631 2.57 -31.53 -12.57
N PHE A 632 3.68 -32.21 -12.86
CA PHE A 632 3.95 -32.92 -14.12
C PHE A 632 4.19 -34.43 -13.92
N GLU A 633 3.69 -35.03 -12.83
CA GLU A 633 4.01 -36.39 -12.37
C GLU A 633 3.81 -37.50 -13.44
N ASN A 634 2.88 -37.31 -14.38
CA ASN A 634 2.53 -38.29 -15.43
C ASN A 634 2.91 -37.83 -16.86
N ASP A 635 3.88 -36.92 -17.00
CA ASP A 635 4.30 -36.35 -18.28
C ASP A 635 5.43 -37.15 -18.94
N ASP A 636 5.30 -37.49 -20.22
CA ASP A 636 6.28 -38.30 -20.98
C ASP A 636 7.39 -37.47 -21.66
N GLY A 637 7.44 -36.18 -21.33
CA GLY A 637 8.42 -35.21 -21.82
C GLY A 637 8.25 -34.82 -23.29
N SER A 638 7.21 -35.31 -23.97
CA SER A 638 6.88 -34.91 -25.34
C SER A 638 5.97 -33.68 -25.38
N LEU A 639 5.87 -33.03 -26.53
CA LEU A 639 5.17 -31.75 -26.65
C LEU A 639 3.67 -31.93 -26.36
N LEU A 640 3.13 -31.14 -25.43
CA LEU A 640 1.70 -31.11 -25.11
C LEU A 640 0.93 -30.31 -26.16
N LEU A 641 -0.10 -30.89 -26.75
CA LEU A 641 -0.99 -30.17 -27.64
C LEU A 641 -1.91 -29.26 -26.81
N THR A 642 -1.83 -27.95 -27.02
CA THR A 642 -2.64 -26.94 -26.30
C THR A 642 -3.95 -26.61 -27.02
N TRP A 643 -4.18 -27.22 -28.19
CA TRP A 643 -5.31 -26.97 -29.08
C TRP A 643 -5.67 -28.25 -29.88
N GLY A 644 -6.83 -28.25 -30.56
CA GLY A 644 -7.29 -29.37 -31.38
C GLY A 644 -7.98 -30.50 -30.61
N LYS A 645 -8.24 -31.63 -31.29
CA LYS A 645 -8.98 -32.81 -30.76
C LYS A 645 -8.34 -33.42 -29.52
N TYR A 646 -7.01 -33.37 -29.44
CA TYR A 646 -6.23 -33.95 -28.34
C TYR A 646 -5.57 -32.90 -27.45
N LYS A 647 -6.30 -31.81 -27.17
CA LYS A 647 -5.87 -30.78 -26.23
C LYS A 647 -5.53 -31.42 -24.86
N ASN A 648 -4.44 -30.97 -24.26
CA ASN A 648 -3.86 -31.46 -23.00
C ASN A 648 -3.35 -32.90 -23.04
N ARG A 649 -3.10 -33.47 -24.23
CA ARG A 649 -2.35 -34.72 -24.37
C ARG A 649 -1.01 -34.49 -25.04
N THR A 650 -0.03 -35.30 -24.68
CA THR A 650 1.32 -35.23 -25.26
C THR A 650 1.33 -35.86 -26.64
N ILE A 651 2.26 -35.46 -27.52
CA ILE A 651 2.37 -36.04 -28.87
C ILE A 651 2.56 -37.56 -28.81
N LYS A 652 3.32 -38.09 -27.84
CA LYS A 652 3.50 -39.56 -27.70
C LYS A 652 2.22 -40.26 -27.28
N GLN A 653 1.45 -39.68 -26.35
CA GLN A 653 0.13 -40.21 -25.98
C GLN A 653 -0.82 -40.21 -27.19
N ILE A 654 -0.73 -39.19 -28.04
CA ILE A 654 -1.57 -39.07 -29.23
C ILE A 654 -1.10 -40.03 -30.32
N GLN A 655 0.21 -40.21 -30.50
CA GLN A 655 0.77 -41.20 -31.41
C GLN A 655 0.36 -42.62 -31.00
N ALA A 656 0.30 -42.90 -29.70
CA ALA A 656 -0.15 -44.20 -29.19
C ALA A 656 -1.67 -44.40 -29.32
N ALA A 657 -2.47 -43.33 -29.17
CA ALA A 657 -3.93 -43.40 -29.20
C ALA A 657 -4.54 -43.26 -30.60
N ASP A 658 -3.93 -42.44 -31.47
CA ASP A 658 -4.41 -42.10 -32.81
C ASP A 658 -3.24 -41.68 -33.73
N PRO A 659 -2.51 -42.65 -34.31
CA PRO A 659 -1.42 -42.41 -35.24
C PRO A 659 -1.84 -41.58 -36.48
N HIS A 660 -3.09 -41.73 -36.93
CA HIS A 660 -3.61 -41.03 -38.11
C HIS A 660 -3.75 -39.53 -37.88
N TYR A 661 -4.07 -39.11 -36.65
CA TYR A 661 -4.09 -37.69 -36.30
C TYR A 661 -2.71 -37.03 -36.39
N ILE A 662 -1.65 -37.77 -36.07
CA ILE A 662 -0.28 -37.28 -36.23
C ILE A 662 0.09 -37.16 -37.71
N GLU A 663 -0.33 -38.10 -38.56
CA GLU A 663 -0.15 -37.97 -40.02
C GLU A 663 -0.92 -36.79 -40.62
N TRP A 664 -2.13 -36.52 -40.12
CA TRP A 664 -2.89 -35.34 -40.49
C TRP A 664 -2.17 -34.05 -40.06
N LEU A 665 -1.65 -33.98 -38.83
CA LEU A 665 -0.87 -32.83 -38.34
C LEU A 665 0.37 -32.57 -39.21
N LYS A 666 1.03 -33.61 -39.74
CA LYS A 666 2.17 -33.47 -40.65
C LYS A 666 1.79 -32.77 -41.96
N LYS A 667 0.61 -33.06 -42.49
CA LYS A 667 0.13 -32.57 -43.80
C LYS A 667 -0.62 -31.24 -43.70
N ASN A 668 -0.98 -30.81 -42.49
CA ASN A 668 -1.77 -29.61 -42.28
C ASN A 668 -0.94 -28.33 -42.50
N GLU A 669 -1.37 -27.51 -43.46
CA GLU A 669 -0.69 -26.27 -43.87
C GLU A 669 -0.55 -25.25 -42.73
N PHE A 670 -1.54 -25.15 -41.85
CA PHE A 670 -1.48 -24.29 -40.66
C PHE A 670 -0.37 -24.73 -39.69
N VAL A 671 -0.19 -26.04 -39.51
CA VAL A 671 0.87 -26.60 -38.65
C VAL A 671 2.25 -26.37 -39.25
N GLN A 672 2.39 -26.54 -40.56
CA GLN A 672 3.66 -26.36 -41.27
C GLN A 672 4.14 -24.90 -41.33
N THR A 673 3.22 -23.93 -41.28
CA THR A 673 3.51 -22.50 -41.43
C THR A 673 3.50 -21.75 -40.11
N LYS A 674 2.59 -22.08 -39.17
CA LYS A 674 2.39 -21.31 -37.92
C LYS A 674 2.83 -22.03 -36.64
N CYS A 675 3.17 -23.32 -36.69
CA CYS A 675 3.61 -24.09 -35.51
C CYS A 675 5.04 -24.63 -35.64
N LEU A 676 6.03 -23.72 -35.71
CA LEU A 676 7.46 -24.03 -35.88
C LEU A 676 8.06 -24.98 -34.83
N SER A 677 7.60 -24.92 -33.57
CA SER A 677 8.07 -25.81 -32.48
C SER A 677 7.64 -27.27 -32.67
N LEU A 678 6.44 -27.50 -33.21
CA LEU A 678 5.94 -28.81 -33.63
C LEU A 678 6.74 -29.33 -34.84
N LYS A 679 7.04 -28.46 -35.80
CA LYS A 679 7.83 -28.79 -37.00
C LYS A 679 9.28 -29.20 -36.64
N LEU A 680 9.97 -28.42 -35.80
CA LEU A 680 11.35 -28.67 -35.41
C LEU A 680 11.52 -29.94 -34.55
N LYS A 681 10.64 -30.15 -33.56
CA LYS A 681 10.68 -31.37 -32.72
C LYS A 681 10.21 -32.61 -33.47
N SER A 682 9.34 -32.45 -34.48
CA SER A 682 9.00 -33.55 -35.38
C SER A 682 10.22 -34.04 -36.15
N MET A 683 11.01 -33.17 -36.80
CA MET A 683 12.17 -33.57 -37.60
C MET A 683 13.26 -34.34 -36.82
N HIS A 684 13.43 -34.05 -35.52
CA HIS A 684 14.39 -34.73 -34.66
C HIS A 684 13.88 -36.08 -34.11
N PHE A 685 12.56 -36.27 -34.01
CA PHE A 685 11.95 -37.52 -33.54
C PHE A 685 11.79 -38.54 -34.67
N TRP A 686 11.61 -38.10 -35.91
CA TRP A 686 11.36 -38.98 -37.07
C TRP A 686 12.62 -39.65 -37.66
N HIS A 687 13.83 -39.22 -37.31
CA HIS A 687 15.08 -39.87 -37.72
C HIS A 687 15.52 -41.03 -36.80
N LYS A 688 14.83 -41.29 -35.69
CA LYS A 688 15.15 -42.38 -34.74
C LYS A 688 14.29 -43.64 -34.90
N LEU A 689 13.53 -43.74 -36.00
CA LEU A 689 12.63 -44.87 -36.29
C LEU A 689 12.84 -45.45 -37.71
N ILE A 690 14.03 -45.21 -38.28
CA ILE A 690 14.61 -46.00 -39.38
C ILE A 690 15.87 -46.66 -38.82
#